data_AF-A0AAJ7FEA2-F1
#
_entry.id   AF-A0AAJ7FEA2-F1
#
_cell.length_a   1.000
_cell.length_b   1.000
_cell.length_c   1.000
_cell.angle_alpha   90.00
_cell.angle_beta   90.00
_cell.angle_gamma   90.00
#
_symmetry.space_group_name_H-M   'P 1'
#
loop_
_entity.id
_entity.type
_entity.pdbx_description
1 polymer ?
#
loop_
_entity_poly.entity_id
_entity_poly.type
_entity_poly.pdbx_seq_one_letter_code
_entity_poly.pdbx_strand_id
1 'polypeptide(L)'
;MESSTSEDTGDDYYLELSADPIRFESVSFLTNVFFDDSNKQVFAVRSGGVTGVLVKGPNQNLSFRMEDKGPVISIKFSPDMNILAIQRTNTSVEFVNYLPTRELDSVEYSQSCKGKNASILGFVWTHGNEILLVTDHGVELFQVTPEKRTVKALKSLSLGVNWFVFCPQSYLVLLSSGTIGNQMQALHITPGNLHKLTKFEMEATATKPGKLAVSERDVALAVLYDIPCIIVLRHQQGASRSNATTFVYVYTVHKMMTIKRSHILKLDMSGRFAINVVDNLIIVHHQASKTSMIFDIMLPGVSDGTVIYHTSVAVPKPIKPYNLKVPGATLSEHIFQPCQLYSPNWVVFQPNIVIDAKLGCLWYIELRLDALVKVIRDKILLVEFLMQRKDAKQILIQVLQSFMTQMPVSLMEMPTIFDKLNSVYRSHLENEIQSQMGTPLQSNTKSVATTLENLKHKLLIDQSDIYTHILSKFSEGTIEPKMVVWVLLEYIRSLAEHGIPVQHYLHELVITTLVHRKAYYQLHQLLQYHVVADSKPLACLLLSLENLYPAAHQLALDMLKRLGNAHEEIIEVLLSKGHILPALRYVRSVGMADEISARKFLEAGKASNDPILFHSVFKFFEQRNVRLHNTTAFTRGEHCQPYVQHFKYLFRETDNGCNSDTNSNVSTVST
;
A
#
# COMPACT_ATOMS: atom_id res chain seq x y z
N MET A 1 -41.45 9.86 34.00
CA MET A 1 -40.89 10.23 32.68
C MET A 1 -39.55 10.87 32.95
N GLU A 2 -38.53 10.05 33.17
CA GLU A 2 -37.15 10.50 33.27
C GLU A 2 -36.46 10.01 32.00
N SER A 3 -36.10 10.97 31.16
CA SER A 3 -35.33 10.77 29.95
C SER A 3 -33.95 10.24 30.34
N SER A 4 -33.73 8.96 30.10
CA SER A 4 -32.39 8.37 30.04
C SER A 4 -31.63 9.08 28.92
N THR A 5 -30.85 10.08 29.29
CA THR A 5 -29.72 10.55 28.49
C THR A 5 -28.80 9.36 28.30
N SER A 6 -28.84 8.77 27.11
CA SER A 6 -27.79 7.90 26.61
C SER A 6 -26.50 8.69 26.64
N GLU A 7 -25.65 8.45 27.65
CA GLU A 7 -24.25 8.84 27.60
C GLU A 7 -23.65 8.18 26.36
N ASP A 8 -23.42 8.99 25.33
CA ASP A 8 -22.63 8.63 24.16
C ASP A 8 -21.17 8.51 24.64
N THR A 9 -20.84 7.39 25.30
CA THR A 9 -19.45 7.09 25.68
C THR A 9 -18.67 6.83 24.41
N GLY A 10 -18.05 7.88 23.88
CA GLY A 10 -17.31 7.88 22.63
C GLY A 10 -16.39 6.67 22.48
N ASP A 11 -16.50 6.00 21.34
CA ASP A 11 -15.76 4.81 20.93
C ASP A 11 -14.28 5.14 20.61
N ASP A 12 -13.58 5.75 21.57
CA ASP A 12 -12.28 6.42 21.41
C ASP A 12 -11.07 5.50 21.69
N TYR A 13 -11.22 4.20 21.42
CA TYR A 13 -10.16 3.20 21.62
C TYR A 13 -9.38 2.96 20.32
N TYR A 14 -8.06 2.86 20.41
CA TYR A 14 -7.20 2.63 19.23
C TYR A 14 -7.05 1.15 18.86
N LEU A 15 -7.33 0.26 19.81
CA LEU A 15 -7.13 -1.17 19.67
C LEU A 15 -8.39 -1.90 20.11
N GLU A 16 -8.72 -2.96 19.40
CA GLU A 16 -9.77 -3.89 19.78
C GLU A 16 -9.33 -5.33 19.60
N LEU A 17 -10.04 -6.24 20.25
CA LEU A 17 -9.91 -7.66 19.99
C LEU A 17 -10.85 -8.03 18.84
N SER A 18 -10.43 -8.95 17.99
CA SER A 18 -11.24 -9.51 16.90
C SER A 18 -12.63 -9.88 17.41
N ALA A 19 -13.67 -9.47 16.66
CA ALA A 19 -15.06 -9.62 17.07
C ALA A 19 -15.42 -11.08 17.42
N ASP A 20 -14.93 -12.03 16.64
CA ASP A 20 -15.16 -13.46 16.81
C ASP A 20 -13.87 -14.20 17.24
N PRO A 21 -13.70 -14.54 18.53
CA PRO A 21 -12.55 -15.31 18.99
C PRO A 21 -12.61 -16.76 18.51
N ILE A 22 -11.43 -17.32 18.25
CA ILE A 22 -11.27 -18.76 18.07
C ILE A 22 -11.45 -19.41 19.44
N ARG A 23 -12.51 -20.20 19.58
CA ARG A 23 -12.82 -20.93 20.83
C ARG A 23 -12.29 -22.35 20.81
N PHE A 24 -11.66 -22.73 21.91
CA PHE A 24 -11.11 -24.06 22.16
C PHE A 24 -11.43 -24.52 23.60
N GLU A 25 -11.19 -25.80 23.87
CA GLU A 25 -11.42 -26.36 25.20
C GLU A 25 -10.42 -25.77 26.20
N SER A 26 -10.92 -25.14 27.27
CA SER A 26 -10.10 -24.48 28.27
C SER A 26 -9.17 -25.45 29.00
N VAL A 27 -8.01 -24.96 29.42
CA VAL A 27 -7.05 -25.73 30.22
C VAL A 27 -7.71 -26.25 31.51
N SER A 28 -7.54 -27.54 31.77
CA SER A 28 -8.12 -28.23 32.92
C SER A 28 -7.13 -29.26 33.48
N PHE A 29 -7.48 -29.97 34.56
CA PHE A 29 -6.66 -31.08 35.05
C PHE A 29 -6.47 -32.21 34.02
N LEU A 30 -7.38 -32.32 33.05
CA LEU A 30 -7.33 -33.34 32.00
C LEU A 30 -6.90 -32.78 30.64
N THR A 31 -7.01 -31.46 30.44
CA THR A 31 -6.85 -30.83 29.13
C THR A 31 -5.68 -29.86 29.15
N ASN A 32 -4.65 -30.16 28.35
CA ASN A 32 -3.51 -29.29 28.12
C ASN A 32 -3.68 -28.53 26.79
N VAL A 33 -3.18 -27.29 26.75
CA VAL A 33 -3.32 -26.41 25.58
C VAL A 33 -1.95 -26.05 25.04
N PHE A 34 -1.75 -26.23 23.73
CA PHE A 34 -0.52 -25.89 23.01
C PHE A 34 -0.82 -24.96 21.84
N PHE A 35 0.18 -24.18 21.43
CA PHE A 35 0.08 -23.28 20.29
C PHE A 35 1.13 -23.63 19.23
N ASP A 36 0.68 -23.71 17.98
CA ASP A 36 1.52 -23.88 16.80
C ASP A 36 1.74 -22.52 16.13
N ASP A 37 2.94 -21.95 16.34
CA ASP A 37 3.33 -20.66 15.80
C ASP A 37 3.37 -20.62 14.27
N SER A 38 3.64 -21.74 13.60
CA SER A 38 3.78 -21.80 12.15
C SER A 38 2.41 -21.72 11.47
N ASN A 39 1.46 -22.53 11.95
CA ASN A 39 0.11 -22.59 11.39
C ASN A 39 -0.90 -21.65 12.08
N LYS A 40 -0.51 -21.00 13.19
CA LYS A 40 -1.37 -20.16 14.04
C LYS A 40 -2.59 -20.92 14.58
N GLN A 41 -2.36 -22.12 15.11
CA GLN A 41 -3.40 -23.02 15.59
C GLN A 41 -3.23 -23.36 17.06
N VAL A 42 -4.34 -23.63 17.74
CA VAL A 42 -4.38 -24.07 19.13
C VAL A 42 -4.77 -25.54 19.19
N PHE A 43 -4.02 -26.32 19.96
CA PHE A 43 -4.26 -27.73 20.24
C PHE A 43 -4.75 -27.88 21.67
N ALA A 44 -5.96 -28.40 21.86
CA ALA A 44 -6.44 -28.87 23.15
C ALA A 44 -6.32 -30.39 23.20
N VAL A 45 -5.46 -30.89 24.09
CA VAL A 45 -5.12 -32.31 24.25
C VAL A 45 -5.70 -32.81 25.55
N ARG A 46 -6.70 -33.69 25.47
CA ARG A 46 -7.39 -34.25 26.63
C ARG A 46 -6.86 -35.64 26.95
N SER A 47 -6.31 -35.79 28.15
CA SER A 47 -5.79 -37.06 28.70
C SER A 47 -6.89 -37.79 29.48
N GLY A 48 -6.92 -39.13 29.42
CA GLY A 48 -7.97 -39.92 30.10
C GLY A 48 -8.36 -41.24 29.41
N GLY A 49 -7.38 -41.99 28.88
CA GLY A 49 -7.59 -43.29 28.24
C GLY A 49 -7.28 -43.27 26.75
N VAL A 50 -8.12 -42.60 25.95
CA VAL A 50 -7.80 -42.28 24.55
C VAL A 50 -7.60 -40.78 24.45
N THR A 51 -6.42 -40.36 24.02
CA THR A 51 -6.07 -38.95 23.99
C THR A 51 -6.76 -38.26 22.82
N GLY A 52 -7.77 -37.45 23.13
CA GLY A 52 -8.49 -36.65 22.16
C GLY A 52 -7.75 -35.34 21.90
N VAL A 53 -7.54 -35.01 20.62
CA VAL A 53 -6.90 -33.76 20.21
C VAL A 53 -7.89 -32.95 19.39
N LEU A 54 -8.17 -31.73 19.86
CA LEU A 54 -8.96 -30.74 19.15
C LEU A 54 -8.04 -29.61 18.68
N VAL A 55 -8.01 -29.38 17.38
CA VAL A 55 -7.21 -28.32 16.75
C VAL A 55 -8.13 -27.24 16.22
N LYS A 56 -7.87 -26.01 16.63
CA LYS A 56 -8.64 -24.82 16.27
C LYS A 56 -7.71 -23.79 15.66
N GLY A 57 -7.99 -23.36 14.44
CA GLY A 57 -7.25 -22.34 13.72
C GLY A 57 -8.16 -21.38 12.98
N PRO A 58 -7.59 -20.34 12.36
CA PRO A 58 -8.37 -19.36 11.61
C PRO A 58 -9.12 -19.97 10.41
N ASN A 59 -8.49 -20.94 9.74
CA ASN A 59 -9.02 -21.51 8.49
C ASN A 59 -9.60 -22.92 8.64
N GLN A 60 -9.25 -23.63 9.71
CA GLN A 60 -9.57 -25.05 9.83
C GLN A 60 -9.75 -25.49 11.29
N ASN A 61 -10.74 -26.36 11.49
CA ASN A 61 -10.98 -27.05 12.75
C ASN A 61 -10.86 -28.56 12.52
N LEU A 62 -10.08 -29.23 13.35
CA LEU A 62 -9.82 -30.66 13.25
C LEU A 62 -10.01 -31.32 14.62
N SER A 63 -10.42 -32.59 14.61
CA SER A 63 -10.47 -33.41 15.82
C SER A 63 -10.04 -34.82 15.46
N PHE A 64 -9.12 -35.38 16.23
CA PHE A 64 -8.65 -36.75 16.05
C PHE A 64 -8.28 -37.36 17.40
N ARG A 65 -7.99 -38.66 17.39
CA ARG A 65 -7.61 -39.43 18.58
C ARG A 65 -6.21 -39.98 18.38
N MET A 66 -5.41 -39.98 19.44
CA MET A 66 -4.09 -40.60 19.47
C MET A 66 -3.98 -41.54 20.67
N GLU A 67 -3.04 -42.49 20.60
CA GLU A 67 -2.72 -43.37 21.71
C GLU A 67 -2.17 -42.56 22.90
N ASP A 68 -2.60 -42.94 24.11
CA ASP A 68 -2.11 -42.33 25.34
C ASP A 68 -0.76 -42.94 25.72
N LYS A 69 0.33 -42.27 25.33
CA LYS A 69 1.72 -42.65 25.64
C LYS A 69 2.37 -41.72 26.68
N GLY A 70 1.55 -41.10 27.52
CA GLY A 70 2.01 -40.17 28.56
C GLY A 70 1.94 -38.70 28.14
N PRO A 71 2.49 -37.79 28.98
CA PRO A 71 2.29 -36.35 28.85
C PRO A 71 2.94 -35.80 27.58
N VAL A 72 2.21 -34.92 26.90
CA VAL A 72 2.70 -34.16 25.74
C VAL A 72 3.38 -32.88 26.23
N ILE A 73 4.58 -32.60 25.75
CA ILE A 73 5.35 -31.38 26.01
C ILE A 73 5.10 -30.34 24.92
N SER A 74 5.06 -30.77 23.66
CA SER A 74 4.81 -29.93 22.50
C SER A 74 4.20 -30.76 21.37
N ILE A 75 3.31 -30.17 20.59
CA ILE A 75 2.59 -30.81 19.47
C ILE A 75 2.35 -29.76 18.39
N LYS A 76 2.73 -30.04 17.14
CA LYS A 76 2.57 -29.12 15.99
C LYS A 76 2.38 -29.88 14.69
N PHE A 77 1.60 -29.32 13.76
CA PHE A 77 1.48 -29.85 12.41
C PHE A 77 2.56 -29.29 11.48
N SER A 78 2.94 -30.06 10.47
CA SER A 78 3.69 -29.54 9.32
C SER A 78 2.89 -28.44 8.59
N PRO A 79 3.52 -27.57 7.80
CA PRO A 79 2.83 -26.48 7.11
C PRO A 79 1.72 -26.95 6.14
N ASP A 80 1.87 -28.15 5.60
CA ASP A 80 0.88 -28.81 4.73
C ASP A 80 -0.14 -29.67 5.49
N MET A 81 -0.07 -29.69 6.83
CA MET A 81 -0.95 -30.43 7.74
C MET A 81 -0.94 -31.97 7.54
N ASN A 82 0.08 -32.51 6.87
CA ASN A 82 0.18 -33.94 6.57
C ASN A 82 1.01 -34.73 7.59
N ILE A 83 1.79 -34.05 8.44
CA ILE A 83 2.64 -34.70 9.45
C ILE A 83 2.40 -34.04 10.79
N LEU A 84 2.06 -34.84 11.80
CA LEU A 84 1.96 -34.41 13.18
C LEU A 84 3.28 -34.71 13.91
N ALA A 85 3.93 -33.69 14.45
CA ALA A 85 5.09 -33.83 15.32
C ALA A 85 4.66 -33.73 16.79
N ILE A 86 5.10 -34.68 17.62
CA ILE A 86 4.76 -34.80 19.03
C ILE A 86 6.05 -34.97 19.84
N GLN A 87 6.23 -34.14 20.86
CA GLN A 87 7.32 -34.29 21.82
C GLN A 87 6.73 -34.79 23.15
N ARG A 88 7.06 -36.03 23.52
CA ARG A 88 6.69 -36.64 24.82
C ARG A 88 7.88 -36.74 25.78
N THR A 89 9.10 -36.69 25.24
CA THR A 89 10.35 -36.75 26.02
C THR A 89 11.21 -35.52 25.76
N ASN A 90 12.21 -35.30 26.62
CA ASN A 90 13.18 -34.23 26.43
C ASN A 90 14.29 -34.61 25.42
N THR A 91 14.28 -35.79 24.83
CA THR A 91 15.39 -36.29 23.99
C THR A 91 14.97 -36.73 22.58
N SER A 92 13.67 -36.87 22.33
CA SER A 92 13.14 -37.28 21.03
C SER A 92 11.87 -36.56 20.64
N VAL A 93 11.67 -36.43 19.32
CA VAL A 93 10.41 -36.00 18.70
C VAL A 93 9.87 -37.16 17.87
N GLU A 94 8.58 -37.44 18.03
CA GLU A 94 7.83 -38.45 17.32
C GLU A 94 7.01 -37.80 16.20
N PHE A 95 6.78 -38.56 15.14
CA PHE A 95 6.13 -38.15 13.93
C PHE A 95 5.07 -39.18 13.56
N VAL A 96 3.91 -38.68 13.17
CA VAL A 96 2.77 -39.49 12.72
C VAL A 96 2.20 -38.85 11.47
N ASN A 97 2.00 -39.64 10.42
CA ASN A 97 1.38 -39.14 9.20
C ASN A 97 -0.12 -38.90 9.44
N TYR A 98 -0.63 -37.77 8.99
CA TYR A 98 -2.04 -37.43 9.05
C TYR A 98 -2.67 -37.69 7.68
N LEU A 99 -3.55 -38.67 7.61
CA LEU A 99 -4.10 -39.18 6.36
C LEU A 99 -5.22 -38.25 5.85
N PRO A 100 -5.48 -38.24 4.52
CA PRO A 100 -6.58 -37.48 3.93
C PRO A 100 -7.96 -37.82 4.51
N THR A 101 -8.11 -39.03 5.08
CA THR A 101 -9.31 -39.49 5.80
C THR A 101 -9.51 -38.79 7.16
N ARG A 102 -8.63 -37.86 7.54
CA ARG A 102 -8.60 -37.13 8.83
C ARG A 102 -8.31 -38.02 10.04
N GLU A 103 -7.62 -39.12 9.80
CA GLU A 103 -7.16 -40.05 10.81
C GLU A 103 -5.63 -40.08 10.86
N LEU A 104 -5.09 -40.44 12.02
CA LEU A 104 -3.66 -40.66 12.18
C LEU A 104 -3.29 -42.04 11.64
N ASP A 105 -2.15 -42.12 10.97
CA ASP A 105 -1.52 -43.38 10.61
C ASP A 105 -1.20 -44.19 11.88
N SER A 106 -1.35 -45.51 11.79
CA SER A 106 -1.06 -46.44 12.88
C SER A 106 0.43 -46.53 13.23
N VAL A 107 1.31 -46.11 12.33
CA VAL A 107 2.76 -46.23 12.50
C VAL A 107 3.38 -44.88 12.81
N GLU A 108 3.98 -44.81 13.99
CA GLU A 108 4.77 -43.68 14.46
C GLU A 108 6.26 -43.91 14.16
N TYR A 109 7.01 -42.84 13.91
CA TYR A 109 8.47 -42.88 13.77
C TYR A 109 9.08 -41.73 14.55
N SER A 110 10.32 -41.87 15.04
CA SER A 110 10.90 -40.90 15.98
C SER A 110 12.33 -40.50 15.59
N GLN A 111 12.70 -39.26 15.91
CA GLN A 111 14.07 -38.78 15.82
C GLN A 111 14.55 -38.35 17.20
N SER A 112 15.60 -39.02 17.69
CA SER A 112 16.32 -38.61 18.90
C SER A 112 17.40 -37.58 18.57
N CYS A 113 17.72 -36.70 19.51
CA CYS A 113 18.85 -35.78 19.40
C CYS A 113 20.18 -36.55 19.25
N LYS A 114 21.14 -36.01 18.48
CA LYS A 114 22.43 -36.70 18.24
C LYS A 114 23.30 -36.79 19.49
N GLY A 115 23.17 -35.84 20.42
CA GLY A 115 23.92 -35.81 21.68
C GLY A 115 23.32 -36.74 22.72
N LYS A 116 24.15 -37.62 23.31
CA LYS A 116 23.71 -38.59 24.35
C LYS A 116 23.14 -37.93 25.62
N ASN A 117 23.57 -36.70 25.91
CA ASN A 117 23.14 -35.93 27.09
C ASN A 117 22.34 -34.67 26.70
N ALA A 118 21.96 -34.54 25.43
CA ALA A 118 21.28 -33.33 24.96
C ALA A 118 19.80 -33.34 25.31
N SER A 119 19.29 -32.18 25.67
CA SER A 119 17.87 -31.95 25.93
C SER A 119 17.27 -31.01 24.87
N ILE A 120 16.12 -31.38 24.35
CA ILE A 120 15.35 -30.61 23.35
C ILE A 120 14.62 -29.50 24.09
N LEU A 121 15.01 -28.26 23.80
CA LEU A 121 14.33 -27.05 24.26
C LEU A 121 13.02 -26.83 23.52
N GLY A 122 12.97 -27.24 22.25
CA GLY A 122 11.77 -27.22 21.43
C GLY A 122 12.05 -27.52 19.96
N PHE A 123 11.00 -27.55 19.15
CA PHE A 123 11.10 -27.78 17.71
C PHE A 123 10.18 -26.85 16.92
N VAL A 124 10.55 -26.59 15.66
CA VAL A 124 9.78 -25.77 14.73
C VAL A 124 9.82 -26.36 13.32
N TRP A 125 8.67 -26.34 12.64
CA TRP A 125 8.60 -26.63 11.21
C TRP A 125 9.09 -25.43 10.40
N THR A 126 9.91 -25.70 9.38
CA THR A 126 10.53 -24.68 8.53
C THR A 126 9.95 -24.74 7.12
N HIS A 127 10.65 -25.33 6.15
CA HIS A 127 10.24 -25.38 4.75
C HIS A 127 9.70 -26.77 4.39
N GLY A 128 8.44 -26.85 3.96
CA GLY A 128 7.81 -28.13 3.60
C GLY A 128 7.90 -29.14 4.75
N ASN A 129 8.53 -30.29 4.50
CA ASN A 129 8.71 -31.35 5.50
C ASN A 129 10.03 -31.26 6.28
N GLU A 130 10.64 -30.07 6.34
CA GLU A 130 11.82 -29.81 7.16
C GLU A 130 11.44 -29.38 8.58
N ILE A 131 12.16 -29.94 9.56
CA ILE A 131 11.97 -29.64 10.98
C ILE A 131 13.31 -29.31 11.63
N LEU A 132 13.33 -28.23 12.41
CA LEU A 132 14.46 -27.82 13.22
C LEU A 132 14.24 -28.22 14.67
N LEU A 133 15.14 -29.02 15.22
CA LEU A 133 15.22 -29.33 16.65
C LEU A 133 16.26 -28.42 17.29
N VAL A 134 15.86 -27.72 18.35
CA VAL A 134 16.75 -26.87 19.15
C VAL A 134 17.03 -27.58 20.47
N THR A 135 18.30 -27.84 20.74
CA THR A 135 18.79 -28.47 21.97
C THR A 135 19.66 -27.51 22.76
N ASP A 136 19.89 -27.83 24.03
CA ASP A 136 20.89 -27.17 24.88
C ASP A 136 22.33 -27.22 24.30
N HIS A 137 22.63 -28.16 23.40
CA HIS A 137 23.93 -28.30 22.72
C HIS A 137 23.97 -27.77 21.28
N GLY A 138 22.86 -27.26 20.74
CA GLY A 138 22.86 -26.60 19.44
C GLY A 138 21.53 -26.72 18.68
N VAL A 139 21.62 -26.74 17.35
CA VAL A 139 20.46 -26.91 16.47
C VAL A 139 20.71 -28.00 15.44
N GLU A 140 19.67 -28.77 15.14
CA GLU A 140 19.70 -29.91 14.22
C GLU A 140 18.52 -29.80 13.25
N LEU A 141 18.81 -29.66 11.96
CA LEU A 141 17.83 -29.60 10.88
C LEU A 141 17.67 -30.98 10.24
N PHE A 142 16.42 -31.43 10.12
CA PHE A 142 16.06 -32.72 9.58
C PHE A 142 15.03 -32.60 8.46
N GLN A 143 15.10 -33.53 7.52
CA GLN A 143 14.08 -33.78 6.51
C GLN A 143 13.22 -34.95 6.97
N VAL A 144 11.91 -34.73 7.11
CA VAL A 144 10.94 -35.79 7.30
C VAL A 144 10.47 -36.29 5.95
N THR A 145 10.50 -37.62 5.73
CA THR A 145 10.01 -38.26 4.51
C THR A 145 8.83 -39.17 4.87
N PRO A 146 7.59 -38.70 4.75
CA PRO A 146 6.41 -39.43 5.25
C PRO A 146 6.18 -40.76 4.53
N GLU A 147 6.51 -40.86 3.24
CA GLU A 147 6.34 -42.09 2.44
C GLU A 147 7.25 -43.22 2.91
N LYS A 148 8.46 -42.86 3.35
CA LYS A 148 9.46 -43.82 3.85
C LYS A 148 9.40 -43.97 5.37
N ARG A 149 8.66 -43.10 6.07
CA ARG A 149 8.62 -43.00 7.54
C ARG A 149 10.03 -42.87 8.13
N THR A 150 10.86 -42.07 7.49
CA THR A 150 12.26 -41.85 7.88
C THR A 150 12.53 -40.37 8.09
N VAL A 151 13.43 -40.08 9.03
CA VAL A 151 13.94 -38.75 9.29
C VAL A 151 15.43 -38.72 8.93
N LYS A 152 15.82 -37.77 8.07
CA LYS A 152 17.20 -37.64 7.59
C LYS A 152 17.81 -36.35 8.10
N ALA A 153 18.96 -36.42 8.76
CA ALA A 153 19.69 -35.22 9.16
C ALA A 153 20.23 -34.47 7.93
N LEU A 154 19.96 -33.18 7.86
CA LEU A 154 20.41 -32.28 6.79
C LEU A 154 21.61 -31.47 7.23
N LYS A 155 21.46 -30.72 8.33
CA LYS A 155 22.48 -29.82 8.86
C LYS A 155 22.43 -29.83 10.37
N SER A 156 23.58 -29.62 11.02
CA SER A 156 23.63 -29.41 12.46
C SER A 156 24.66 -28.35 12.79
N LEU A 157 24.40 -27.60 13.85
CA LEU A 157 25.28 -26.58 14.38
C LEU A 157 25.36 -26.75 15.89
N SER A 158 26.55 -27.01 16.41
CA SER A 158 26.79 -27.09 17.85
C SER A 158 27.07 -25.70 18.43
N LEU A 159 26.30 -25.32 19.45
CA LEU A 159 26.51 -24.16 20.32
C LEU A 159 25.71 -24.37 21.62
N GLY A 160 26.17 -23.84 22.75
CA GLY A 160 25.33 -23.85 23.95
C GLY A 160 24.11 -22.95 23.76
N VAL A 161 22.90 -23.45 24.01
CA VAL A 161 21.64 -22.70 23.88
C VAL A 161 20.92 -22.67 25.23
N ASN A 162 20.55 -21.46 25.66
CA ASN A 162 19.76 -21.25 26.89
C ASN A 162 18.25 -21.22 26.59
N TRP A 163 17.87 -20.55 25.50
CA TRP A 163 16.50 -20.45 24.99
C TRP A 163 16.54 -20.03 23.51
N PHE A 164 15.43 -20.19 22.81
CA PHE A 164 15.30 -19.75 21.41
C PHE A 164 13.95 -19.09 21.13
N VAL A 165 13.91 -18.24 20.10
CA VAL A 165 12.67 -17.67 19.53
C VAL A 165 12.70 -17.85 18.02
N PHE A 166 11.56 -18.18 17.41
CA PHE A 166 11.42 -18.40 15.98
C PHE A 166 10.40 -17.46 15.35
N CYS A 167 10.73 -16.91 14.18
CA CYS A 167 9.82 -16.16 13.35
C CYS A 167 9.49 -16.94 12.06
N PRO A 168 8.27 -17.51 11.94
CA PRO A 168 7.85 -18.21 10.72
C PRO A 168 7.85 -17.32 9.47
N GLN A 169 7.57 -16.02 9.62
CA GLN A 169 7.47 -15.09 8.47
C GLN A 169 8.82 -14.85 7.78
N SER A 170 9.91 -14.84 8.53
CA SER A 170 11.26 -14.57 8.02
C SER A 170 12.20 -15.77 8.09
N TYR A 171 11.72 -16.93 8.57
CA TYR A 171 12.51 -18.12 8.89
C TYR A 171 13.76 -17.83 9.72
N LEU A 172 13.67 -16.83 10.60
CA LEU A 172 14.74 -16.40 11.49
C LEU A 172 14.58 -17.09 12.84
N VAL A 173 15.65 -17.70 13.33
CA VAL A 173 15.75 -18.21 14.70
C VAL A 173 16.78 -17.39 15.45
N LEU A 174 16.43 -16.93 16.65
CA LEU A 174 17.36 -16.31 17.57
C LEU A 174 17.68 -17.26 18.71
N LEU A 175 18.97 -17.46 18.98
CA LEU A 175 19.48 -18.32 20.05
C LEU A 175 20.21 -17.47 21.09
N SER A 176 19.85 -17.63 22.36
CA SER A 176 20.64 -17.11 23.48
C SER A 176 21.70 -18.13 23.88
N SER A 177 22.92 -17.64 24.10
CA SER A 177 24.10 -18.41 24.44
C SER A 177 24.95 -17.70 25.49
N GLY A 178 25.97 -18.39 26.00
CA GLY A 178 26.86 -17.90 27.06
C GLY A 178 26.31 -18.11 28.47
N THR A 179 27.19 -18.03 29.46
CA THR A 179 26.91 -18.35 30.88
C THR A 179 25.87 -17.43 31.51
N ILE A 180 25.82 -16.17 31.07
CA ILE A 180 24.83 -15.18 31.52
C ILE A 180 23.71 -14.95 30.50
N GLY A 181 23.70 -15.67 29.37
CA GLY A 181 22.64 -15.58 28.35
C GLY A 181 22.57 -14.25 27.58
N ASN A 182 23.67 -13.51 27.51
CA ASN A 182 23.75 -12.21 26.83
C ASN A 182 24.26 -12.30 25.38
N GLN A 183 24.80 -13.44 24.95
CA GLN A 183 25.33 -13.63 23.60
C GLN A 183 24.25 -14.15 22.67
N MET A 184 23.96 -13.41 21.62
CA MET A 184 22.85 -13.69 20.71
C MET A 184 23.37 -14.14 19.35
N GLN A 185 22.93 -15.32 18.92
CA GLN A 185 23.22 -15.89 17.61
C GLN A 185 21.91 -16.03 16.83
N ALA A 186 21.74 -15.23 15.79
CA ALA A 186 20.64 -15.42 14.86
C ALA A 186 21.05 -16.38 13.73
N LEU A 187 20.10 -17.19 13.28
CA LEU A 187 20.22 -18.13 12.17
C LEU A 187 19.08 -17.85 11.19
N HIS A 188 19.41 -17.70 9.91
CA HIS A 188 18.42 -17.68 8.82
C HIS A 188 18.36 -19.07 8.20
N ILE A 189 17.17 -19.65 8.19
CA ILE A 189 16.93 -21.00 7.69
C ILE A 189 16.49 -20.89 6.24
N THR A 190 17.22 -21.56 5.36
CA THR A 190 16.83 -21.78 3.96
C THR A 190 16.61 -23.27 3.75
N PRO A 191 15.92 -23.69 2.67
CA PRO A 191 15.72 -25.11 2.39
C PRO A 191 17.03 -25.89 2.44
N GLY A 192 17.11 -26.87 3.33
CA GLY A 192 18.27 -27.74 3.52
C GLY A 192 19.47 -27.13 4.25
N ASN A 193 19.45 -25.86 4.66
CA ASN A 193 20.64 -25.17 5.15
C ASN A 193 20.38 -24.18 6.31
N LEU A 194 21.46 -23.87 7.04
CA LEU A 194 21.45 -22.95 8.18
C LEU A 194 22.52 -21.88 7.97
N HIS A 195 22.09 -20.63 7.78
CA HIS A 195 22.98 -19.49 7.61
C HIS A 195 23.15 -18.74 8.93
N LYS A 196 24.39 -18.63 9.43
CA LYS A 196 24.69 -17.84 10.61
C LYS A 196 24.77 -16.36 10.27
N LEU A 197 24.06 -15.53 11.03
CA LEU A 197 24.24 -14.08 11.01
C LEU A 197 25.34 -13.65 11.98
N THR A 198 25.73 -12.38 11.90
CA THR A 198 26.68 -11.78 12.83
C THR A 198 26.19 -11.94 14.27
N LYS A 199 27.01 -12.57 15.11
CA LYS A 199 26.79 -12.60 16.56
C LYS A 199 26.83 -11.18 17.11
N PHE A 200 26.00 -10.92 18.11
CA PHE A 200 26.04 -9.67 18.85
C PHE A 200 25.75 -9.93 20.32
N GLU A 201 26.22 -9.04 21.19
CA GLU A 201 25.97 -9.11 22.61
C GLU A 201 24.90 -8.10 23.00
N MET A 202 23.96 -8.53 23.84
CA MET A 202 23.00 -7.64 24.47
C MET A 202 23.57 -7.15 25.80
N GLU A 203 23.42 -5.85 26.07
CA GLU A 203 23.91 -5.23 27.30
C GLU A 203 23.35 -5.95 28.53
N ALA A 204 24.20 -6.50 29.39
CA ALA A 204 23.77 -7.22 30.58
C ALA A 204 23.30 -6.24 31.67
N THR A 205 22.06 -6.39 32.12
CA THR A 205 21.57 -5.74 33.34
C THR A 205 22.00 -6.58 34.54
N ALA A 206 22.39 -5.96 35.66
CA ALA A 206 22.82 -6.67 36.86
C ALA A 206 21.74 -7.69 37.30
N THR A 207 21.96 -8.97 37.02
CA THR A 207 21.05 -10.05 37.41
C THR A 207 21.49 -10.66 38.73
N LYS A 208 20.51 -11.19 39.48
CA LYS A 208 20.81 -12.07 40.62
C LYS A 208 21.60 -13.28 40.12
N PRO A 209 22.53 -13.83 40.91
CA PRO A 209 23.28 -15.03 40.54
C PRO A 209 22.31 -16.17 40.16
N GLY A 210 22.56 -16.80 39.01
CA GLY A 210 21.73 -17.86 38.45
C GLY A 210 20.59 -17.42 37.52
N LYS A 211 20.36 -16.11 37.32
CA LYS A 211 19.34 -15.61 36.37
C LYS A 211 20.00 -15.09 35.08
N LEU A 212 19.50 -15.55 33.93
CA LEU A 212 19.92 -15.07 32.61
C LEU A 212 19.68 -13.56 32.45
N ALA A 213 20.59 -12.89 31.76
CA ALA A 213 20.56 -11.45 31.48
C ALA A 213 19.39 -11.03 30.57
N VAL A 214 18.93 -11.95 29.72
CA VAL A 214 17.79 -11.80 28.82
C VAL A 214 16.93 -13.05 28.91
N SER A 215 15.63 -12.89 29.09
CA SER A 215 14.65 -13.98 29.07
C SER A 215 13.99 -14.09 27.69
N GLU A 216 13.61 -15.30 27.29
CA GLU A 216 12.78 -15.55 26.11
C GLU A 216 11.53 -14.66 26.06
N ARG A 217 10.86 -14.45 27.20
CA ARG A 217 9.63 -13.65 27.31
C ARG A 217 9.83 -12.17 27.03
N ASP A 218 11.06 -11.68 27.12
CA ASP A 218 11.40 -10.28 26.87
C ASP A 218 11.75 -10.05 25.39
N VAL A 219 11.72 -11.09 24.55
CA VAL A 219 12.14 -11.03 23.15
C VAL A 219 11.02 -11.45 22.21
N ALA A 220 10.80 -10.63 21.19
CA ALA A 220 9.90 -10.93 20.07
C ALA A 220 10.66 -10.82 18.75
N LEU A 221 10.37 -11.73 17.82
CA LEU A 221 10.81 -11.63 16.44
C LEU A 221 9.61 -11.25 15.57
N ALA A 222 9.80 -10.26 14.71
CA ALA A 222 8.76 -9.80 13.80
C ALA A 222 9.35 -9.31 12.49
N VAL A 223 8.51 -9.19 11.46
CA VAL A 223 8.86 -8.50 10.22
C VAL A 223 8.13 -7.16 10.23
N LEU A 224 8.89 -6.06 10.23
CA LEU A 224 8.38 -4.69 10.22
C LEU A 224 8.77 -4.06 8.89
N TYR A 225 7.78 -3.67 8.09
CA TYR A 225 8.00 -3.08 6.76
C TYR A 225 8.88 -3.98 5.87
N ASP A 226 8.57 -5.28 5.81
CA ASP A 226 9.35 -6.35 5.16
C ASP A 226 10.79 -6.56 5.69
N ILE A 227 11.20 -5.83 6.74
CA ILE A 227 12.52 -5.99 7.37
C ILE A 227 12.37 -6.86 8.63
N PRO A 228 13.10 -7.99 8.73
CA PRO A 228 13.14 -8.78 9.95
C PRO A 228 13.79 -7.99 11.10
N CYS A 229 13.12 -8.00 12.25
CA CYS A 229 13.50 -7.25 13.43
C CYS A 229 13.50 -8.14 14.67
N ILE A 230 14.48 -7.90 15.55
CA ILE A 230 14.54 -8.47 16.90
C ILE A 230 14.13 -7.36 17.86
N ILE A 231 13.02 -7.56 18.56
CA ILE A 231 12.44 -6.60 19.50
C ILE A 231 12.71 -7.10 20.91
N VAL A 232 13.37 -6.29 21.74
CA VAL A 232 13.85 -6.70 23.07
C VAL A 232 13.40 -5.70 24.11
N LEU A 233 12.66 -6.16 25.11
CA LEU A 233 12.28 -5.40 26.28
C LEU A 233 13.47 -5.34 27.26
N ARG A 234 13.85 -4.13 27.69
CA ARG A 234 14.97 -3.90 28.63
C ARG A 234 14.53 -3.00 29.77
N HIS A 235 14.74 -3.45 31.00
CA HIS A 235 14.57 -2.65 32.22
C HIS A 235 15.90 -2.00 32.59
N GLN A 236 16.02 -0.68 32.40
CA GLN A 236 17.20 0.06 32.85
C GLN A 236 17.00 0.47 34.31
N GLN A 237 18.00 0.17 35.15
CA GLN A 237 17.99 0.66 36.53
C GLN A 237 18.48 2.11 36.52
N GLY A 238 17.60 3.05 36.88
CA GLY A 238 17.99 4.43 37.15
C GLY A 238 18.85 4.54 38.40
N ALA A 239 19.50 5.69 38.61
CA ALA A 239 20.34 5.97 39.78
C ALA A 239 19.60 5.83 41.14
N SER A 240 18.26 5.83 41.13
CA SER A 240 17.38 5.52 42.27
C SER A 240 16.41 4.39 41.90
N ARG A 241 16.08 3.51 42.87
CA ARG A 241 15.10 2.42 42.72
C ARG A 241 13.70 2.91 42.31
N SER A 242 13.40 4.20 42.45
CA SER A 242 12.13 4.82 42.03
C SER A 242 12.08 5.23 40.56
N ASN A 243 13.22 5.30 39.85
CA ASN A 243 13.32 5.87 38.50
C ASN A 243 13.78 4.83 37.46
N ALA A 244 13.38 3.57 37.63
CA ALA A 244 13.66 2.54 36.63
C ALA A 244 12.80 2.78 35.38
N THR A 245 13.43 3.13 34.27
CA THR A 245 12.77 3.32 32.98
C THR A 245 12.93 2.06 32.13
N THR A 246 11.85 1.63 31.50
CA THR A 246 11.86 0.50 30.57
C THR A 246 11.93 1.01 29.14
N PHE A 247 12.76 0.36 28.33
CA PHE A 247 12.91 0.65 26.91
C PHE A 247 12.64 -0.62 26.10
N VAL A 248 12.23 -0.43 24.85
CA VAL A 248 12.21 -1.52 23.86
C VAL A 248 13.29 -1.24 22.83
N TYR A 249 14.24 -2.14 22.70
CA TYR A 249 15.30 -2.05 21.69
C TYR A 249 14.86 -2.81 20.45
N VAL A 250 14.96 -2.17 19.29
CA VAL A 250 14.70 -2.80 17.99
C VAL A 250 16.03 -2.96 17.26
N TYR A 251 16.37 -4.20 16.96
CA TYR A 251 17.52 -4.55 16.13
C TYR A 251 17.03 -4.95 14.74
N THR A 252 17.38 -4.18 13.72
CA THR A 252 17.08 -4.49 12.33
C THR A 252 18.10 -5.45 11.75
N VAL A 253 17.62 -6.47 11.04
CA VAL A 253 18.44 -7.43 10.30
C VAL A 253 18.60 -6.92 8.87
N HIS A 254 19.81 -6.52 8.52
CA HIS A 254 20.11 -6.00 7.18
C HIS A 254 20.66 -7.11 6.28
N LYS A 255 19.98 -7.34 5.14
CA LYS A 255 20.34 -8.34 4.11
C LYS A 255 20.52 -9.77 4.65
N MET A 256 19.82 -10.13 5.74
CA MET A 256 19.99 -11.42 6.42
C MET A 256 21.45 -11.76 6.77
N MET A 257 22.27 -10.73 7.04
CA MET A 257 23.70 -10.90 7.34
C MET A 257 24.09 -10.18 8.62
N THR A 258 23.83 -8.87 8.67
CA THR A 258 24.27 -8.01 9.76
C THR A 258 23.09 -7.57 10.61
N ILE A 259 23.32 -7.44 11.92
CA ILE A 259 22.31 -7.03 12.89
C ILE A 259 22.79 -5.74 13.53
N LYS A 260 21.94 -4.71 13.53
CA LYS A 260 22.23 -3.42 14.14
C LYS A 260 21.06 -2.96 14.99
N ARG A 261 21.36 -2.44 16.19
CA ARG A 261 20.38 -1.69 16.98
C ARG A 261 20.06 -0.40 16.22
N SER A 262 18.83 -0.24 15.78
CA SER A 262 18.40 0.86 14.92
C SER A 262 17.42 1.79 15.62
N HIS A 263 16.57 1.26 16.50
CA HIS A 263 15.56 2.05 17.21
C HIS A 263 15.46 1.72 18.69
N ILE A 264 15.09 2.72 19.49
CA ILE A 264 14.75 2.59 20.91
C ILE A 264 13.38 3.23 21.15
N LEU A 265 12.45 2.46 21.70
CA LEU A 265 11.11 2.94 22.08
C LEU A 265 11.12 3.27 23.58
N LYS A 266 10.78 4.51 23.93
CA LYS A 266 10.70 4.96 25.32
C LYS A 266 9.33 4.61 25.89
N LEU A 267 9.29 3.79 26.94
CA LEU A 267 8.04 3.43 27.59
C LEU A 267 7.72 4.32 28.79
N ASP A 268 8.74 4.84 29.48
CA ASP A 268 8.60 5.65 30.71
C ASP A 268 7.74 5.01 31.82
N MET A 269 7.65 3.67 31.78
CA MET A 269 6.92 2.84 32.73
C MET A 269 7.81 1.70 33.23
N SER A 270 7.42 1.09 34.35
CA SER A 270 8.06 -0.11 34.88
C SER A 270 7.00 -1.16 35.20
N GLY A 271 7.34 -2.43 35.01
CA GLY A 271 6.42 -3.54 35.25
C GLY A 271 6.55 -4.65 34.22
N ARG A 272 5.47 -5.43 34.10
CA ARG A 272 5.33 -6.50 33.11
C ARG A 272 4.73 -5.94 31.83
N PHE A 273 5.41 -6.22 30.73
CA PHE A 273 4.98 -5.81 29.40
C PHE A 273 4.80 -7.04 28.52
N ALA A 274 3.92 -6.90 27.53
CA ALA A 274 3.83 -7.82 26.40
C ALA A 274 3.90 -7.03 25.11
N ILE A 275 4.38 -7.66 24.04
CA ILE A 275 4.63 -7.00 22.76
C ILE A 275 3.82 -7.70 21.68
N ASN A 276 3.07 -6.92 20.91
CA ASN A 276 2.45 -7.35 19.67
C ASN A 276 2.90 -6.44 18.52
N VAL A 277 2.80 -6.97 17.31
CA VAL A 277 2.98 -6.21 16.08
C VAL A 277 1.68 -6.24 15.30
N VAL A 278 1.11 -5.06 15.03
CA VAL A 278 -0.13 -4.90 14.27
C VAL A 278 0.12 -3.90 13.18
N ASP A 279 -0.05 -4.30 11.93
CA ASP A 279 0.15 -3.43 10.77
C ASP A 279 1.48 -2.66 10.80
N ASN A 280 2.60 -3.37 11.03
CA ASN A 280 3.94 -2.79 11.20
C ASN A 280 4.13 -1.85 12.42
N LEU A 281 3.12 -1.67 13.26
CA LEU A 281 3.23 -0.94 14.53
C LEU A 281 3.65 -1.89 15.64
N ILE A 282 4.57 -1.43 16.48
CA ILE A 282 4.94 -2.13 17.71
C ILE A 282 3.98 -1.67 18.81
N ILE A 283 3.19 -2.59 19.32
CA ILE A 283 2.26 -2.38 20.41
C ILE A 283 2.85 -2.95 21.68
N VAL A 284 2.97 -2.11 22.71
CA VAL A 284 3.50 -2.50 24.01
C VAL A 284 2.39 -2.41 25.04
N HIS A 285 1.93 -3.56 25.50
CA HIS A 285 0.90 -3.70 26.51
C HIS A 285 1.52 -3.63 27.90
N HIS A 286 1.07 -2.70 28.74
CA HIS A 286 1.52 -2.61 30.12
C HIS A 286 0.46 -3.19 31.06
N GLN A 287 0.80 -4.29 31.73
CA GLN A 287 -0.17 -5.06 32.51
C GLN A 287 -0.68 -4.31 33.74
N ALA A 288 0.19 -3.58 34.44
CA ALA A 288 -0.17 -2.94 35.71
C ALA A 288 -1.13 -1.74 35.51
N SER A 289 -0.92 -0.93 34.47
CA SER A 289 -1.83 0.18 34.14
C SER A 289 -3.01 -0.25 33.26
N LYS A 290 -2.99 -1.46 32.71
CA LYS A 290 -3.96 -1.95 31.72
C LYS A 290 -4.06 -1.02 30.50
N THR A 291 -2.93 -0.51 30.02
CA THR A 291 -2.86 0.37 28.86
C THR A 291 -1.95 -0.21 27.78
N SER A 292 -2.06 0.32 26.57
CA SER A 292 -1.26 -0.08 25.42
C SER A 292 -0.68 1.15 24.74
N MET A 293 0.62 1.09 24.49
CA MET A 293 1.41 2.09 23.79
C MET A 293 1.59 1.63 22.34
N ILE A 294 1.48 2.57 21.40
CA ILE A 294 1.65 2.30 19.97
C ILE A 294 2.90 3.05 19.50
N PHE A 295 3.77 2.36 18.78
CA PHE A 295 4.99 2.92 18.20
C PHE A 295 5.08 2.59 16.73
N ASP A 296 5.58 3.55 15.96
CA ASP A 296 5.88 3.38 14.54
C ASP A 296 7.34 3.75 14.30
N ILE A 297 8.13 2.80 13.81
CA ILE A 297 9.57 3.01 13.57
C ILE A 297 9.85 3.85 12.31
N MET A 298 8.86 4.05 11.44
CA MET A 298 8.97 4.84 10.22
C MET A 298 8.55 6.30 10.41
N LEU A 299 7.97 6.65 11.56
CA LEU A 299 7.73 8.04 11.92
C LEU A 299 9.02 8.73 12.41
N PRO A 300 9.12 10.07 12.31
CA PRO A 300 10.29 10.80 12.77
C PRO A 300 10.52 10.60 14.28
N GLY A 301 11.78 10.36 14.64
CA GLY A 301 12.25 10.25 16.01
C GLY A 301 13.50 11.09 16.26
N VAL A 302 13.96 11.14 17.51
CA VAL A 302 15.18 11.86 17.89
C VAL A 302 16.38 10.96 17.63
N SER A 303 17.31 11.36 16.76
CA SER A 303 18.52 10.57 16.45
C SER A 303 19.70 11.01 17.31
N ASP A 304 20.45 10.06 17.87
CA ASP A 304 21.78 10.30 18.48
C ASP A 304 22.94 10.07 17.49
N GLY A 305 22.62 9.90 16.19
CA GLY A 305 23.57 9.57 15.13
C GLY A 305 23.82 8.07 14.95
N THR A 306 23.41 7.23 15.91
CA THR A 306 23.53 5.76 15.83
C THR A 306 22.17 5.07 15.89
N VAL A 307 21.27 5.56 16.75
CA VAL A 307 19.96 4.99 17.05
C VAL A 307 18.90 6.09 17.04
N ILE A 308 17.70 5.75 16.59
CA ILE A 308 16.55 6.65 16.60
C ILE A 308 15.67 6.34 17.81
N TYR A 309 15.42 7.35 18.64
CA TYR A 309 14.53 7.27 19.79
C TYR A 309 13.12 7.68 19.39
N HIS A 310 12.16 6.83 19.73
CA HIS A 310 10.74 7.03 19.44
C HIS A 310 9.94 7.19 20.72
N THR A 311 8.93 8.06 20.65
CA THR A 311 7.85 8.18 21.64
C THR A 311 6.58 7.54 21.10
N SER A 312 5.61 7.28 21.97
CA SER A 312 4.35 6.67 21.51
C SER A 312 3.61 7.63 20.57
N VAL A 313 3.00 7.08 19.51
CA VAL A 313 2.24 7.82 18.49
C VAL A 313 1.03 8.53 19.10
N ALA A 314 0.43 7.94 20.13
CA ALA A 314 -0.74 8.46 20.82
C ALA A 314 -0.62 8.22 22.33
N VAL A 315 -1.43 8.95 23.10
CA VAL A 315 -1.50 8.78 24.56
C VAL A 315 -1.92 7.33 24.89
N PRO A 316 -1.24 6.61 25.78
CA PRO A 316 -1.53 5.20 26.04
C PRO A 316 -2.98 4.98 26.52
N LYS A 317 -3.69 4.04 25.87
CA LYS A 317 -5.09 3.71 26.20
C LYS A 317 -5.28 2.20 26.36
N PRO A 318 -6.29 1.74 27.13
CA PRO A 318 -6.64 0.32 27.16
C PRO A 318 -7.15 -0.16 25.79
N ILE A 319 -7.06 -1.47 25.54
CA ILE A 319 -7.82 -2.13 24.47
C ILE A 319 -9.32 -1.95 24.76
N LYS A 320 -10.13 -1.79 23.70
CA LYS A 320 -11.59 -1.67 23.80
C LYS A 320 -12.16 -2.81 24.65
N PRO A 321 -12.99 -2.52 25.68
CA PRO A 321 -13.66 -3.55 26.47
C PRO A 321 -14.37 -4.56 25.57
N TYR A 322 -14.12 -5.85 25.83
CA TYR A 322 -14.65 -6.93 25.01
C TYR A 322 -15.66 -7.75 25.82
N ASN A 323 -16.84 -7.96 25.25
CA ASN A 323 -17.89 -8.77 25.85
C ASN A 323 -17.98 -10.12 25.11
N LEU A 324 -17.66 -11.20 25.81
CA LEU A 324 -17.69 -12.54 25.28
C LEU A 324 -19.12 -13.06 25.22
N LYS A 325 -19.54 -13.52 24.03
CA LYS A 325 -20.86 -14.14 23.83
C LYS A 325 -20.89 -15.57 24.36
N VAL A 326 -21.42 -15.82 25.54
CA VAL A 326 -21.47 -17.16 26.17
C VAL A 326 -22.88 -17.75 26.03
N PRO A 327 -23.04 -19.08 25.86
CA PRO A 327 -24.35 -19.72 25.94
C PRO A 327 -25.04 -19.41 27.28
N GLY A 328 -26.31 -19.02 27.23
CA GLY A 328 -27.14 -18.75 28.41
C GLY A 328 -27.68 -20.04 29.04
N ALA A 329 -28.61 -19.89 29.99
CA ALA A 329 -29.24 -21.02 30.67
C ALA A 329 -30.12 -21.87 29.72
N THR A 330 -30.60 -21.28 28.63
CA THR A 330 -31.34 -21.96 27.57
C THR A 330 -30.51 -22.01 26.27
N LEU A 331 -30.70 -23.04 25.44
CA LEU A 331 -29.93 -23.28 24.20
C LEU A 331 -30.00 -22.12 23.17
N SER A 332 -31.00 -21.23 23.28
CA SER A 332 -31.25 -20.10 22.39
C SER A 332 -30.86 -18.74 22.97
N GLU A 333 -30.54 -18.66 24.26
CA GLU A 333 -30.12 -17.41 24.90
C GLU A 333 -28.60 -17.26 24.85
N HIS A 334 -28.13 -16.04 24.61
CA HIS A 334 -26.72 -15.69 24.69
C HIS A 334 -26.54 -14.58 25.73
N ILE A 335 -25.61 -14.80 26.65
CA ILE A 335 -25.24 -13.83 27.67
C ILE A 335 -23.90 -13.22 27.26
N PHE A 336 -23.81 -11.90 27.36
CA PHE A 336 -22.56 -11.18 27.13
C PHE A 336 -21.82 -11.02 28.46
N GLN A 337 -20.70 -11.73 28.61
CA GLN A 337 -19.86 -11.66 29.80
C GLN A 337 -18.65 -10.75 29.53
N PRO A 338 -18.40 -9.73 30.37
CA PRO A 338 -17.24 -8.87 30.20
C PRO A 338 -15.95 -9.67 30.40
N CYS A 339 -15.03 -9.56 29.43
CA CYS A 339 -13.73 -10.19 29.48
C CYS A 339 -12.73 -9.32 30.26
N GLN A 340 -11.97 -9.94 31.17
CA GLN A 340 -10.90 -9.25 31.89
C GLN A 340 -9.71 -9.03 30.95
N LEU A 341 -9.59 -7.83 30.40
CA LEU A 341 -8.43 -7.42 29.61
C LEU A 341 -7.17 -7.36 30.48
N TYR A 342 -6.00 -7.66 29.87
CA TYR A 342 -4.69 -7.71 30.53
C TYR A 342 -4.62 -8.71 31.70
N SER A 343 -5.42 -9.79 31.61
CA SER A 343 -5.43 -10.88 32.57
C SER A 343 -4.03 -11.48 32.76
N PRO A 344 -3.67 -11.89 33.98
CA PRO A 344 -2.39 -12.55 34.24
C PRO A 344 -2.23 -13.91 33.55
N ASN A 345 -3.32 -14.44 32.99
CA ASN A 345 -3.31 -15.69 32.23
C ASN A 345 -3.11 -15.46 30.72
N TRP A 346 -3.04 -14.20 30.26
CA TRP A 346 -2.79 -13.91 28.86
C TRP A 346 -1.39 -14.33 28.46
N VAL A 347 -1.33 -15.03 27.33
CA VAL A 347 -0.10 -15.32 26.62
C VAL A 347 -0.16 -14.65 25.26
N VAL A 348 0.93 -14.01 24.89
CA VAL A 348 1.01 -13.20 23.67
C VAL A 348 1.94 -13.89 22.68
N PHE A 349 1.46 -14.03 21.44
CA PHE A 349 2.22 -14.61 20.33
C PHE A 349 2.27 -13.63 19.14
N GLN A 350 3.38 -13.68 18.41
CA GLN A 350 3.56 -12.81 17.24
C GLN A 350 2.71 -13.28 16.05
N PRO A 351 2.20 -12.33 15.23
CA PRO A 351 2.39 -10.90 15.36
C PRO A 351 1.39 -10.26 16.35
N ASN A 352 0.10 -10.59 16.26
CA ASN A 352 -0.98 -9.89 16.96
C ASN A 352 -1.92 -10.81 17.74
N ILE A 353 -1.42 -11.92 18.28
CA ILE A 353 -2.26 -12.96 18.90
C ILE A 353 -2.23 -12.86 20.41
N VAL A 354 -3.40 -12.95 21.04
CA VAL A 354 -3.57 -13.06 22.49
C VAL A 354 -4.40 -14.31 22.79
N ILE A 355 -3.88 -15.16 23.68
CA ILE A 355 -4.55 -16.39 24.11
C ILE A 355 -4.81 -16.33 25.61
N ASP A 356 -6.04 -16.58 26.02
CA ASP A 356 -6.38 -16.90 27.41
C ASP A 356 -6.80 -18.37 27.48
N ALA A 357 -5.87 -19.21 27.94
CA ALA A 357 -6.08 -20.66 28.02
C ALA A 357 -7.16 -21.05 29.05
N LYS A 358 -7.44 -20.21 30.05
CA LYS A 358 -8.50 -20.46 31.03
C LYS A 358 -9.88 -20.11 30.48
N LEU A 359 -9.97 -19.05 29.68
CA LEU A 359 -11.21 -18.70 28.97
C LEU A 359 -11.44 -19.57 27.72
N GLY A 360 -10.42 -20.30 27.24
CA GLY A 360 -10.53 -21.09 26.03
C GLY A 360 -10.69 -20.24 24.77
N CYS A 361 -10.07 -19.05 24.75
CA CYS A 361 -10.25 -18.06 23.70
C CYS A 361 -8.90 -17.57 23.15
N LEU A 362 -8.82 -17.46 21.83
CA LEU A 362 -7.75 -16.80 21.09
C LEU A 362 -8.35 -15.63 20.31
N TRP A 363 -7.74 -14.46 20.47
CA TRP A 363 -8.09 -13.24 19.76
C TRP A 363 -6.93 -12.72 18.93
N TYR A 364 -7.27 -11.98 17.88
CA TYR A 364 -6.33 -11.10 17.19
C TYR A 364 -6.52 -9.67 17.69
N ILE A 365 -5.43 -8.93 17.87
CA ILE A 365 -5.48 -7.50 18.14
C ILE A 365 -5.57 -6.77 16.80
N GLU A 366 -6.56 -5.88 16.71
CA GLU A 366 -6.87 -5.08 15.53
C GLU A 366 -6.70 -3.59 15.83
N LEU A 367 -6.30 -2.84 14.80
CA LEU A 367 -6.03 -1.41 14.88
C LEU A 367 -7.25 -0.63 14.40
N ARG A 368 -7.68 0.36 15.18
CA ARG A 368 -8.77 1.28 14.84
C ARG A 368 -8.23 2.64 14.45
N LEU A 369 -8.23 2.92 13.15
CA LEU A 369 -7.66 4.15 12.60
C LEU A 369 -8.52 5.37 12.92
N ASP A 370 -9.86 5.26 12.95
CA ASP A 370 -10.77 6.40 13.18
C ASP A 370 -10.50 7.14 14.50
N ALA A 371 -10.17 6.40 15.55
CA ALA A 371 -9.85 6.98 16.85
C ALA A 371 -8.45 7.64 16.86
N LEU A 372 -7.50 7.09 16.11
CA LEU A 372 -6.14 7.64 16.00
C LEU A 372 -6.10 8.94 15.21
N VAL A 373 -6.91 9.06 14.15
CA VAL A 373 -7.07 10.30 13.36
C VAL A 373 -7.43 11.50 14.25
N LYS A 374 -8.27 11.30 15.27
CA LYS A 374 -8.69 12.38 16.18
C LYS A 374 -7.60 12.81 17.17
N VAL A 375 -6.60 11.95 17.41
CA VAL A 375 -5.61 12.15 18.48
C VAL A 375 -4.28 12.68 17.96
N ILE A 376 -3.87 12.26 16.76
CA ILE A 376 -2.67 12.77 16.12
C ILE A 376 -2.96 14.20 15.63
N ARG A 377 -2.39 15.20 16.32
CA ARG A 377 -2.66 16.63 16.06
C ARG A 377 -1.87 17.18 14.89
N ASP A 378 -0.66 16.68 14.67
CA ASP A 378 0.19 17.10 13.57
C ASP A 378 -0.36 16.52 12.26
N LYS A 379 -0.82 17.41 11.36
CA LYS A 379 -1.46 17.04 10.09
C LYS A 379 -0.50 16.32 9.15
N ILE A 380 0.77 16.71 9.13
CA ILE A 380 1.79 16.11 8.27
C ILE A 380 2.12 14.71 8.80
N LEU A 381 2.34 14.58 10.11
CA LEU A 381 2.57 13.28 10.75
C LEU A 381 1.38 12.33 10.58
N LEU A 382 0.14 12.85 10.68
CA LEU A 382 -1.07 12.06 10.47
C LEU A 382 -1.14 11.51 9.03
N VAL A 383 -0.83 12.33 8.03
CA VAL A 383 -0.78 11.87 6.63
C VAL A 383 0.32 10.83 6.46
N GLU A 384 1.53 11.05 6.97
CA GLU A 384 2.63 10.07 6.91
C GLU A 384 2.25 8.73 7.56
N PHE A 385 1.61 8.78 8.72
CA PHE A 385 1.14 7.62 9.45
C PHE A 385 0.11 6.84 8.62
N LEU A 386 -0.94 7.51 8.14
CA LEU A 386 -2.02 6.89 7.35
C LEU A 386 -1.53 6.35 6.01
N MET A 387 -0.58 7.04 5.36
CA MET A 387 0.04 6.57 4.13
C MET A 387 0.76 5.23 4.30
N GLN A 388 1.06 4.80 5.52
CA GLN A 388 1.76 3.54 5.80
C GLN A 388 0.84 2.43 6.34
N ARG A 389 -0.47 2.70 6.48
CA ARG A 389 -1.44 1.77 7.06
C ARG A 389 -2.17 0.96 5.99
N LYS A 390 -2.53 -0.27 6.35
CA LYS A 390 -3.46 -1.08 5.55
C LYS A 390 -4.87 -0.49 5.61
N ASP A 391 -5.60 -0.58 4.49
CA ASP A 391 -7.00 -0.18 4.34
C ASP A 391 -7.31 1.29 4.71
N ALA A 392 -6.30 2.16 4.74
CA ALA A 392 -6.45 3.55 5.16
C ALA A 392 -6.84 4.53 4.05
N LYS A 393 -7.05 4.08 2.80
CA LYS A 393 -7.30 4.96 1.64
C LYS A 393 -8.49 5.89 1.87
N GLN A 394 -9.63 5.33 2.27
CA GLN A 394 -10.86 6.09 2.49
C GLN A 394 -10.72 7.06 3.66
N ILE A 395 -10.05 6.62 4.74
CA ILE A 395 -9.80 7.45 5.93
C ILE A 395 -8.87 8.61 5.57
N LEU A 396 -7.79 8.37 4.82
CA LEU A 396 -6.89 9.42 4.38
C LEU A 396 -7.61 10.44 3.48
N ILE A 397 -8.46 9.99 2.55
CA ILE A 397 -9.28 10.88 1.73
C ILE A 397 -10.21 11.74 2.60
N GLN A 398 -10.86 11.18 3.61
CA GLN A 398 -11.71 11.92 4.54
C GLN A 398 -10.91 12.93 5.37
N VAL A 399 -9.70 12.56 5.81
CA VAL A 399 -8.78 13.47 6.51
C VAL A 399 -8.38 14.64 5.62
N LEU A 400 -8.00 14.38 4.37
CA LEU A 400 -7.66 15.44 3.42
C LEU A 400 -8.87 16.34 3.11
N GLN A 401 -10.07 15.78 2.97
CA GLN A 401 -11.31 16.58 2.88
C GLN A 401 -11.51 17.45 4.11
N SER A 402 -11.26 16.93 5.31
CA SER A 402 -11.37 17.71 6.55
C SER A 402 -10.38 18.87 6.60
N PHE A 403 -9.14 18.67 6.14
CA PHE A 403 -8.14 19.73 6.06
C PHE A 403 -8.61 20.84 5.12
N MET A 404 -9.25 20.49 4.00
CA MET A 404 -9.81 21.48 3.08
C MET A 404 -10.95 22.30 3.73
N THR A 405 -11.83 21.66 4.51
CA THR A 405 -12.90 22.39 5.23
C THR A 405 -12.39 23.31 6.35
N GLN A 406 -11.20 23.04 6.88
CA GLN A 406 -10.56 23.83 7.94
C GLN A 406 -9.69 24.98 7.42
N MET A 407 -9.76 25.28 6.12
CA MET A 407 -9.04 26.40 5.53
C MET A 407 -9.46 27.74 6.18
N PRO A 408 -8.51 28.66 6.42
CA PRO A 408 -7.12 28.68 5.95
C PRO A 408 -6.08 28.01 6.86
N VAL A 409 -6.48 27.39 7.98
CA VAL A 409 -5.55 26.90 9.02
C VAL A 409 -4.61 25.81 8.51
N SER A 410 -5.03 25.04 7.51
CA SER A 410 -4.29 23.95 6.86
C SER A 410 -3.44 24.37 5.67
N LEU A 411 -3.51 25.64 5.22
CA LEU A 411 -2.87 26.07 3.98
C LEU A 411 -1.35 25.91 4.00
N MET A 412 -0.72 26.06 5.16
CA MET A 412 0.74 25.98 5.29
C MET A 412 1.25 24.53 5.21
N GLU A 413 0.42 23.56 5.57
CA GLU A 413 0.75 22.13 5.57
C GLU A 413 0.46 21.45 4.23
N MET A 414 -0.48 21.98 3.43
CA MET A 414 -0.88 21.39 2.13
C MET A 414 0.28 21.18 1.15
N PRO A 415 1.22 22.13 0.94
CA PRO A 415 2.41 21.92 0.10
C PRO A 415 3.15 20.63 0.44
N THR A 416 3.51 20.47 1.71
CA THR A 416 4.28 19.33 2.21
C THR A 416 3.49 18.03 2.14
N ILE A 417 2.17 18.09 2.37
CA ILE A 417 1.28 16.94 2.22
C ILE A 417 1.25 16.46 0.76
N PHE A 418 1.08 17.38 -0.19
CA PHE A 418 1.09 17.02 -1.61
C PHE A 418 2.45 16.48 -2.06
N ASP A 419 3.56 17.06 -1.60
CA ASP A 419 4.89 16.57 -1.93
C ASP A 419 5.10 15.13 -1.43
N LYS A 420 4.60 14.80 -0.23
CA LYS A 420 4.65 13.41 0.28
C LYS A 420 3.81 12.45 -0.53
N LEU A 421 2.57 12.83 -0.86
CA LEU A 421 1.67 12.01 -1.69
C LEU A 421 2.25 11.78 -3.09
N ASN A 422 2.71 12.85 -3.75
CA ASN A 422 3.25 12.80 -5.10
C ASN A 422 4.63 12.12 -5.15
N SER A 423 5.44 12.18 -4.10
CA SER A 423 6.67 11.39 -4.00
C SER A 423 6.39 9.89 -4.08
N VAL A 424 5.35 9.42 -3.39
CA VAL A 424 4.92 8.02 -3.46
C VAL A 424 4.34 7.71 -4.83
N TYR A 425 3.46 8.58 -5.36
CA TYR A 425 2.88 8.38 -6.69
C TYR A 425 3.96 8.31 -7.78
N ARG A 426 4.97 9.19 -7.76
CA ARG A 426 6.09 9.18 -8.70
C ARG A 426 6.85 7.86 -8.65
N SER A 427 7.14 7.37 -7.46
CA SER A 427 7.83 6.10 -7.28
C SER A 427 7.03 4.90 -7.81
N HIS A 428 5.69 4.93 -7.69
CA HIS A 428 4.82 3.92 -8.31
C HIS A 428 4.87 3.99 -9.84
N LEU A 429 4.80 5.19 -10.44
CA LEU A 429 4.89 5.38 -11.90
C LEU A 429 6.22 4.86 -12.45
N GLU A 430 7.34 5.14 -11.77
CA GLU A 430 8.65 4.63 -12.17
C GLU A 430 8.71 3.11 -12.17
N ASN A 431 8.13 2.47 -11.15
CA ASN A 431 8.04 1.01 -11.08
C ASN A 431 7.17 0.41 -12.18
N GLU A 432 6.03 1.04 -12.51
CA GLU A 432 5.17 0.59 -13.60
C GLU A 432 5.87 0.69 -14.95
N ILE A 433 6.53 1.82 -15.24
CA ILE A 433 7.31 2.01 -16.48
C ILE A 433 8.41 0.96 -16.59
N GLN A 434 9.12 0.69 -15.49
CA GLN A 434 10.20 -0.30 -15.46
C GLN A 434 9.68 -1.73 -15.66
N SER A 435 8.49 -2.05 -15.15
CA SER A 435 7.85 -3.35 -15.35
C SER A 435 7.41 -3.58 -16.80
N GLN A 436 7.01 -2.52 -17.51
CA GLN A 436 6.56 -2.58 -18.90
C GLN A 436 7.70 -2.59 -19.91
N MET A 437 8.82 -1.91 -19.64
CA MET A 437 9.96 -1.81 -20.56
C MET A 437 10.95 -2.99 -20.49
N GLY A 438 10.79 -3.91 -19.53
CA GLY A 438 11.78 -4.96 -19.25
C GLY A 438 13.09 -4.37 -18.68
N THR A 439 13.82 -5.15 -17.88
CA THR A 439 15.08 -4.67 -17.28
C THR A 439 16.17 -4.45 -18.35
N PRO A 440 16.77 -3.26 -18.49
CA PRO A 440 17.99 -3.11 -19.28
C PRO A 440 19.14 -3.87 -18.58
N LEU A 441 19.96 -4.58 -19.36
CA LEU A 441 21.01 -5.50 -18.90
C LEU A 441 22.17 -4.86 -18.10
N GLN A 442 22.18 -3.56 -17.82
CA GLN A 442 23.30 -2.90 -17.13
C GLN A 442 22.82 -1.70 -16.31
N SER A 443 22.55 -1.88 -15.01
CA SER A 443 22.43 -0.81 -14.02
C SER A 443 22.61 -1.39 -12.61
N ASN A 444 23.50 -0.77 -11.83
CA ASN A 444 23.95 -1.24 -10.51
C ASN A 444 22.80 -1.48 -9.51
N THR A 445 22.50 -2.75 -9.25
CA THR A 445 21.38 -3.29 -8.44
C THR A 445 21.50 -3.15 -6.92
N LYS A 446 22.02 -2.03 -6.39
CA LYS A 446 22.13 -1.82 -4.92
C LYS A 446 21.12 -0.85 -4.30
N SER A 447 20.58 0.12 -5.04
CA SER A 447 19.58 1.08 -4.53
C SER A 447 18.13 0.69 -4.85
N VAL A 448 17.91 -0.05 -5.95
CA VAL A 448 16.57 -0.35 -6.49
C VAL A 448 15.76 -1.29 -5.59
N ALA A 449 16.39 -2.30 -4.98
CA ALA A 449 15.71 -3.26 -4.10
C ALA A 449 15.16 -2.58 -2.83
N THR A 450 15.95 -1.68 -2.21
CA THR A 450 15.55 -0.96 -1.00
C THR A 450 14.39 0.02 -1.25
N THR A 451 14.32 0.62 -2.45
CA THR A 451 13.21 1.51 -2.82
C THR A 451 11.92 0.75 -3.08
N LEU A 452 11.99 -0.44 -3.68
CA LEU A 452 10.84 -1.30 -3.97
C LEU A 452 10.18 -1.85 -2.69
N GLU A 453 10.99 -2.29 -1.72
CA GLU A 453 10.51 -2.78 -0.41
C GLU A 453 9.80 -1.68 0.40
N ASN A 454 10.28 -0.43 0.29
CA ASN A 454 9.69 0.73 0.95
C ASN A 454 8.35 1.19 0.34
N LEU A 455 7.98 0.77 -0.87
CA LEU A 455 6.75 1.21 -1.55
C LEU A 455 5.57 0.30 -1.31
N LYS A 456 5.80 -0.99 -1.07
CA LYS A 456 4.73 -1.97 -0.81
C LYS A 456 3.81 -1.59 0.34
N HIS A 457 4.36 -0.88 1.33
CA HIS A 457 3.63 -0.44 2.52
C HIS A 457 3.08 0.97 2.40
N LYS A 458 3.29 1.65 1.27
CA LYS A 458 2.83 3.02 1.05
C LYS A 458 1.56 3.02 0.22
N LEU A 459 0.58 3.76 0.71
CA LEU A 459 -0.70 3.96 0.06
C LEU A 459 -0.52 4.86 -1.17
N LEU A 460 -1.02 4.39 -2.31
CA LEU A 460 -1.09 5.16 -3.53
C LEU A 460 -2.38 6.00 -3.56
N ILE A 461 -2.20 7.31 -3.74
CA ILE A 461 -3.27 8.25 -4.10
C ILE A 461 -2.85 8.89 -5.43
N ASP A 462 -3.66 8.69 -6.47
CA ASP A 462 -3.39 9.22 -7.80
C ASP A 462 -4.10 10.57 -8.05
N GLN A 463 -3.87 11.15 -9.22
CA GLN A 463 -4.50 12.41 -9.63
C GLN A 463 -6.04 12.32 -9.69
N SER A 464 -6.58 11.14 -10.01
CA SER A 464 -8.03 10.92 -10.16
C SER A 464 -8.72 10.86 -8.79
N ASP A 465 -8.07 10.26 -7.80
CA ASP A 465 -8.52 10.21 -6.40
C ASP A 465 -8.59 11.63 -5.82
N ILE A 466 -7.50 12.41 -5.99
CA ILE A 466 -7.44 13.80 -5.53
C ILE A 466 -8.52 14.63 -6.25
N TYR A 467 -8.68 14.48 -7.56
CA TYR A 467 -9.71 15.22 -8.30
C TYR A 467 -11.13 14.86 -7.85
N THR A 468 -11.48 13.57 -7.86
CA THR A 468 -12.86 13.10 -7.63
C THR A 468 -13.30 13.29 -6.18
N HIS A 469 -12.40 13.07 -5.23
CA HIS A 469 -12.78 13.07 -3.82
C HIS A 469 -12.43 14.36 -3.10
N ILE A 470 -11.41 15.08 -3.57
CA ILE A 470 -10.99 16.33 -2.95
C ILE A 470 -11.47 17.45 -3.87
N LEU A 471 -10.78 17.73 -4.97
CA LEU A 471 -10.91 19.00 -5.70
C LEU A 471 -12.29 19.28 -6.31
N SER A 472 -12.98 18.28 -6.87
CA SER A 472 -14.26 18.45 -7.57
C SER A 472 -15.45 18.75 -6.65
N LYS A 473 -15.38 18.35 -5.37
CA LYS A 473 -16.49 18.55 -4.40
C LYS A 473 -16.61 19.98 -3.89
N PHE A 474 -15.71 20.89 -4.27
CA PHE A 474 -15.59 22.22 -3.69
C PHE A 474 -16.18 23.36 -4.53
N SER A 475 -16.84 23.07 -5.64
CA SER A 475 -17.58 24.09 -6.40
C SER A 475 -18.78 24.68 -5.60
N GLU A 476 -19.15 24.08 -4.46
CA GLU A 476 -20.36 24.43 -3.69
C GLU A 476 -20.03 24.99 -2.28
N GLY A 477 -19.84 26.32 -2.21
CA GLY A 477 -20.30 27.16 -1.08
C GLY A 477 -19.49 27.23 0.24
N THR A 478 -18.55 26.35 0.54
CA THR A 478 -17.94 26.27 1.90
C THR A 478 -16.57 26.94 2.06
N ILE A 479 -15.80 27.13 1.00
CA ILE A 479 -14.42 27.66 1.06
C ILE A 479 -14.33 28.93 0.21
N GLU A 480 -13.55 29.93 0.66
CA GLU A 480 -13.31 31.11 -0.15
C GLU A 480 -12.69 30.69 -1.51
N PRO A 481 -13.31 31.04 -2.65
CA PRO A 481 -12.88 30.50 -3.94
C PRO A 481 -11.43 30.88 -4.35
N LYS A 482 -10.76 31.77 -3.62
CA LYS A 482 -9.32 32.08 -3.76
C LYS A 482 -8.43 30.98 -3.25
N MET A 483 -8.82 30.36 -2.15
CA MET A 483 -8.07 29.28 -1.52
C MET A 483 -8.12 28.01 -2.37
N VAL A 484 -9.24 27.75 -3.04
CA VAL A 484 -9.37 26.63 -3.99
C VAL A 484 -8.34 26.74 -5.10
N VAL A 485 -8.18 27.92 -5.71
CA VAL A 485 -7.17 28.16 -6.75
C VAL A 485 -5.75 27.96 -6.20
N TRP A 486 -5.47 28.43 -4.99
CA TRP A 486 -4.15 28.23 -4.36
C TRP A 486 -3.83 26.76 -4.13
N VAL A 487 -4.76 25.99 -3.57
CA VAL A 487 -4.56 24.55 -3.36
C VAL A 487 -4.40 23.81 -4.69
N LEU A 488 -5.18 24.17 -5.72
CA LEU A 488 -5.04 23.60 -7.06
C LEU A 488 -3.66 23.88 -7.67
N LEU A 489 -3.22 25.14 -7.62
CA LEU A 489 -1.90 25.52 -8.14
C LEU A 489 -0.77 24.86 -7.35
N GLU A 490 -0.93 24.72 -6.04
CA GLU A 490 0.04 24.05 -5.18
C GLU A 490 0.13 22.56 -5.48
N TYR A 491 -1.00 21.90 -5.73
CA TYR A 491 -1.02 20.51 -6.17
C TYR A 491 -0.35 20.33 -7.54
N ILE A 492 -0.64 21.20 -8.52
CA ILE A 492 -0.01 21.20 -9.84
C ILE A 492 1.49 21.47 -9.72
N ARG A 493 1.91 22.41 -8.87
CA ARG A 493 3.32 22.69 -8.56
C ARG A 493 4.02 21.43 -8.05
N SER A 494 3.41 20.75 -7.07
CA SER A 494 3.94 19.51 -6.49
C SER A 494 4.07 18.38 -7.54
N LEU A 495 3.07 18.21 -8.41
CA LEU A 495 3.14 17.26 -9.53
C LEU A 495 4.30 17.58 -10.49
N ALA A 496 4.45 18.85 -10.85
CA ALA A 496 5.50 19.31 -11.75
C ALA A 496 6.91 19.12 -11.15
N GLU A 497 7.09 19.42 -9.87
CA GLU A 497 8.36 19.22 -9.17
C GLU A 497 8.78 17.74 -9.12
N HIS A 498 7.81 16.84 -8.95
CA HIS A 498 8.04 15.40 -8.99
C HIS A 498 8.12 14.82 -10.41
N GLY A 499 8.06 15.65 -11.46
CA GLY A 499 8.12 15.20 -12.86
C GLY A 499 6.93 14.34 -13.28
N ILE A 500 5.76 14.54 -12.67
CA ILE A 500 4.52 13.82 -12.99
C ILE A 500 3.73 14.65 -14.01
N PRO A 501 3.34 14.08 -15.18
CA PRO A 501 2.53 14.80 -16.15
C PRO A 501 1.15 15.09 -15.56
N VAL A 502 0.77 16.37 -15.58
CA VAL A 502 -0.52 16.85 -15.05
C VAL A 502 -1.62 16.46 -16.03
N GLN A 503 -2.68 15.83 -15.51
CA GLN A 503 -3.81 15.42 -16.32
C GLN A 503 -4.68 16.63 -16.72
N HIS A 504 -5.20 16.61 -17.95
CA HIS A 504 -5.96 17.71 -18.55
C HIS A 504 -7.18 18.17 -17.72
N TYR A 505 -7.88 17.26 -17.04
CA TYR A 505 -9.03 17.61 -16.19
C TYR A 505 -8.66 18.51 -14.99
N LEU A 506 -7.42 18.47 -14.50
CA LEU A 506 -6.95 19.37 -13.44
C LEU A 506 -6.78 20.79 -13.97
N HIS A 507 -6.25 20.93 -15.18
CA HIS A 507 -6.14 22.21 -15.86
C HIS A 507 -7.51 22.80 -16.21
N GLU A 508 -8.45 21.97 -16.67
CA GLU A 508 -9.83 22.36 -16.89
C GLU A 508 -10.47 22.92 -15.60
N LEU A 509 -10.25 22.26 -14.46
CA LEU A 509 -10.76 22.74 -13.17
C LEU A 509 -10.16 24.10 -12.78
N VAL A 510 -8.88 24.34 -13.04
CA VAL A 510 -8.25 25.66 -12.80
C VAL A 510 -8.87 26.74 -13.69
N ILE A 511 -9.02 26.46 -15.00
CA ILE A 511 -9.59 27.42 -15.96
C ILE A 511 -11.03 27.76 -15.59
N THR A 512 -11.88 26.75 -15.39
CA THR A 512 -13.29 26.92 -15.03
C THR A 512 -13.43 27.68 -13.72
N THR A 513 -12.63 27.37 -12.69
CA THR A 513 -12.65 28.09 -11.41
C THR A 513 -12.27 29.56 -11.57
N LEU A 514 -11.21 29.88 -12.33
CA LEU A 514 -10.77 31.27 -12.55
C LEU A 514 -11.80 32.09 -13.33
N VAL A 515 -12.47 31.48 -14.32
CA VAL A 515 -13.50 32.12 -15.14
C VAL A 515 -14.74 32.42 -14.31
N HIS A 516 -15.21 31.47 -13.49
CA HIS A 516 -16.34 31.70 -12.56
C HIS A 516 -16.06 32.89 -11.62
N ARG A 517 -14.79 33.08 -11.23
CA ARG A 517 -14.37 34.20 -10.38
C ARG A 517 -14.08 35.50 -11.12
N LYS A 518 -14.18 35.52 -12.45
CA LYS A 518 -13.78 36.66 -13.29
C LYS A 518 -12.32 37.08 -13.08
N ALA A 519 -11.45 36.16 -12.66
CA ALA A 519 -10.04 36.39 -12.40
C ALA A 519 -9.21 36.28 -13.69
N TYR A 520 -9.62 37.01 -14.73
CA TYR A 520 -9.10 36.85 -16.10
C TYR A 520 -7.61 37.18 -16.25
N TYR A 521 -7.09 38.11 -15.45
CA TYR A 521 -5.67 38.46 -15.45
C TYR A 521 -4.79 37.26 -15.04
N GLN A 522 -5.19 36.55 -13.97
CA GLN A 522 -4.47 35.36 -13.51
C GLN A 522 -4.55 34.24 -14.53
N LEU A 523 -5.72 34.02 -15.13
CA LEU A 523 -5.89 33.06 -16.22
C LEU A 523 -4.96 33.36 -17.40
N HIS A 524 -4.89 34.63 -17.82
CA HIS A 524 -4.02 35.06 -18.90
C HIS A 524 -2.55 34.75 -18.59
N GLN A 525 -2.08 35.08 -17.39
CA GLN A 525 -0.71 34.80 -16.97
C GLN A 525 -0.40 33.30 -16.94
N LEU A 526 -1.27 32.46 -16.38
CA LEU A 526 -1.05 31.02 -16.31
C LEU A 526 -0.95 30.37 -17.70
N LEU A 527 -1.73 30.85 -18.67
CA LEU A 527 -1.69 30.40 -20.06
C LEU A 527 -0.46 30.94 -20.81
N GLN A 528 -0.10 32.20 -20.58
CA GLN A 528 1.04 32.85 -21.23
C GLN A 528 2.39 32.28 -20.76
N TYR A 529 2.52 31.98 -19.46
CA TYR A 529 3.73 31.40 -18.87
C TYR A 529 3.76 29.86 -18.93
N HIS A 530 2.83 29.22 -19.65
CA HIS A 530 2.78 27.76 -19.83
C HIS A 530 2.72 26.97 -18.52
N VAL A 531 2.10 27.53 -17.47
CA VAL A 531 1.81 26.79 -16.23
C VAL A 531 0.72 25.75 -16.48
N VAL A 532 -0.23 26.07 -17.36
CA VAL A 532 -1.19 25.13 -17.90
C VAL A 532 -0.58 24.47 -19.15
N ALA A 533 -0.51 23.14 -19.16
CA ALA A 533 0.04 22.43 -20.31
C ALA A 533 -0.87 22.60 -21.54
N ASP A 534 -0.26 22.80 -22.71
CA ASP A 534 -1.01 22.93 -23.96
C ASP A 534 -1.69 21.58 -24.29
N SER A 535 -2.98 21.62 -24.62
CA SER A 535 -3.70 20.43 -25.11
C SER A 535 -4.90 20.81 -25.96
N LYS A 536 -5.27 19.94 -26.90
CA LYS A 536 -6.44 20.14 -27.77
C LYS A 536 -7.75 20.33 -26.97
N PRO A 537 -8.05 19.51 -25.94
CA PRO A 537 -9.26 19.70 -25.14
C PRO A 537 -9.33 21.05 -24.43
N LEU A 538 -8.21 21.53 -23.88
CA LEU A 538 -8.16 22.82 -23.19
C LEU A 538 -8.31 24.01 -24.15
N ALA A 539 -7.78 23.92 -25.37
CA ALA A 539 -8.00 24.94 -26.39
C ALA A 539 -9.48 25.02 -26.79
N CYS A 540 -10.16 23.88 -26.98
CA CYS A 540 -11.59 23.84 -27.23
C CYS A 540 -12.41 24.44 -26.07
N LEU A 541 -12.01 24.15 -24.82
CA LEU A 541 -12.61 24.78 -23.64
C LEU A 541 -12.46 26.31 -23.68
N LEU A 542 -11.26 26.84 -23.95
CA LEU A 542 -11.03 28.28 -24.05
C LEU A 542 -11.88 28.94 -25.15
N LEU A 543 -12.06 28.28 -26.29
CA LEU A 543 -12.93 28.76 -27.36
C LEU A 543 -14.39 28.83 -26.93
N SER A 544 -14.87 27.86 -26.14
CA SER A 544 -16.23 27.91 -25.58
C SER A 544 -16.45 29.07 -24.60
N LEU A 545 -15.37 29.58 -24.01
CA LEU A 545 -15.38 30.65 -23.01
C LEU A 545 -15.21 32.05 -23.61
N GLU A 546 -15.09 32.17 -24.94
CA GLU A 546 -14.85 33.44 -25.65
C GLU A 546 -15.89 34.52 -25.30
N ASN A 547 -17.15 34.15 -25.14
CA ASN A 547 -18.22 35.10 -24.81
C ASN A 547 -18.03 35.75 -23.43
N LEU A 548 -17.37 35.05 -22.50
CA LEU A 548 -17.08 35.54 -21.15
C LEU A 548 -15.71 36.23 -21.08
N TYR A 549 -14.75 35.75 -21.86
CA TYR A 549 -13.38 36.27 -21.91
C TYR A 549 -12.89 36.34 -23.37
N PRO A 550 -13.04 37.50 -24.04
CA PRO A 550 -12.72 37.62 -25.47
C PRO A 550 -11.28 37.25 -25.85
N ALA A 551 -10.33 37.50 -24.95
CA ALA A 551 -8.93 37.12 -25.17
C ALA A 551 -8.68 35.60 -25.13
N ALA A 552 -9.64 34.79 -24.66
CA ALA A 552 -9.58 33.33 -24.70
C ALA A 552 -9.44 32.80 -26.14
N HIS A 553 -10.04 33.48 -27.11
CA HIS A 553 -9.98 33.10 -28.53
C HIS A 553 -8.53 33.07 -29.04
N GLN A 554 -7.80 34.17 -28.84
CA GLN A 554 -6.41 34.27 -29.28
C GLN A 554 -5.52 33.29 -28.50
N LEU A 555 -5.72 33.17 -27.18
CA LEU A 555 -4.95 32.23 -26.36
C LEU A 555 -5.17 30.77 -26.77
N ALA A 556 -6.38 30.41 -27.18
CA ALA A 556 -6.69 29.07 -27.70
C ALA A 556 -5.98 28.81 -29.04
N LEU A 557 -6.01 29.78 -29.96
CA LEU A 557 -5.27 29.67 -31.23
C LEU A 557 -3.76 29.60 -31.00
N ASP A 558 -3.21 30.37 -30.06
CA ASP A 558 -1.80 30.33 -29.70
C ASP A 558 -1.43 28.96 -29.10
N MET A 559 -2.29 28.39 -28.25
CA MET A 559 -2.14 27.04 -27.70
C MET A 559 -2.14 25.96 -28.79
N LEU A 560 -3.11 25.99 -29.70
CA LEU A 560 -3.17 25.04 -30.82
C LEU A 560 -1.95 25.17 -31.74
N LYS A 561 -1.48 26.40 -31.99
CA LYS A 561 -0.31 26.66 -32.82
C LYS A 561 0.97 26.11 -32.18
N ARG A 562 1.12 26.22 -30.85
CA ARG A 562 2.28 25.67 -30.12
C ARG A 562 2.33 24.15 -30.11
N LEU A 563 1.19 23.47 -30.11
CA LEU A 563 1.11 22.01 -30.17
C LEU A 563 1.69 21.44 -31.48
N GLY A 564 1.65 22.21 -32.58
CA GLY A 564 2.22 21.81 -33.86
C GLY A 564 1.54 20.64 -34.58
N ASN A 565 0.56 19.98 -33.96
CA ASN A 565 -0.20 18.84 -34.50
C ASN A 565 -1.72 19.09 -34.52
N ALA A 566 -2.14 20.34 -34.35
CA ALA A 566 -3.54 20.75 -34.21
C ALA A 566 -4.02 21.64 -35.38
N HIS A 567 -3.53 21.35 -36.59
CA HIS A 567 -3.78 22.19 -37.77
C HIS A 567 -5.24 22.14 -38.23
N GLU A 568 -5.89 20.97 -38.17
CA GLU A 568 -7.29 20.82 -38.54
C GLU A 568 -8.20 21.63 -37.62
N GLU A 569 -7.94 21.60 -36.31
CA GLU A 569 -8.69 22.34 -35.32
C GLU A 569 -8.55 23.86 -35.53
N ILE A 570 -7.35 24.36 -35.84
CA ILE A 570 -7.14 25.78 -36.16
C ILE A 570 -7.94 26.20 -37.40
N ILE A 571 -7.96 25.36 -38.43
CA ILE A 571 -8.71 25.63 -39.66
C ILE A 571 -10.21 25.68 -39.36
N GLU A 572 -10.74 24.73 -38.60
CA GLU A 572 -12.16 24.71 -38.23
C GLU A 572 -12.57 25.94 -37.42
N VAL A 573 -11.73 26.38 -36.48
CA VAL A 573 -11.97 27.61 -35.70
C VAL A 573 -12.02 28.84 -36.59
N LEU A 574 -11.05 29.01 -37.50
CA LEU A 574 -11.00 30.15 -38.42
C LEU A 574 -12.21 30.16 -39.39
N LEU A 575 -12.62 28.99 -39.88
CA LEU A 575 -13.79 28.87 -40.74
C LEU A 575 -15.09 29.18 -39.99
N SER A 576 -15.24 28.74 -38.74
CA SER A 576 -16.43 29.02 -37.92
C SER A 576 -16.66 30.52 -37.67
N LYS A 577 -15.58 31.33 -37.62
CA LYS A 577 -15.63 32.79 -37.45
C LYS A 577 -15.72 33.57 -38.77
N GLY A 578 -15.76 32.87 -39.91
CA GLY A 578 -15.80 33.50 -41.23
C GLY A 578 -14.44 34.05 -41.70
N HIS A 579 -13.34 33.74 -41.01
CA HIS A 579 -11.98 34.14 -41.39
C HIS A 579 -11.39 33.19 -42.45
N ILE A 580 -12.02 33.16 -43.62
CA ILE A 580 -11.71 32.19 -44.68
C ILE A 580 -10.36 32.45 -45.35
N LEU A 581 -10.01 33.71 -45.64
CA LEU A 581 -8.70 34.05 -46.23
C LEU A 581 -7.53 33.79 -45.27
N PRO A 582 -7.60 34.17 -43.97
CA PRO A 582 -6.61 33.75 -42.98
C PRO A 582 -6.45 32.23 -42.88
N ALA A 583 -7.56 31.47 -42.94
CA ALA A 583 -7.50 30.01 -42.96
C ALA A 583 -6.71 29.48 -44.18
N LEU A 584 -7.01 29.96 -45.40
CA LEU A 584 -6.27 29.58 -46.61
C LEU A 584 -4.78 29.96 -46.56
N ARG A 585 -4.45 31.10 -45.96
CA ARG A 585 -3.05 31.53 -45.75
C ARG A 585 -2.33 30.61 -44.77
N TYR A 586 -2.98 30.25 -43.68
CA TYR A 586 -2.43 29.33 -42.69
C TYR A 586 -2.16 27.95 -43.31
N VAL A 587 -3.12 27.43 -44.06
CA VAL A 587 -2.99 26.18 -44.83
C VAL A 587 -1.77 26.19 -45.75
N ARG A 588 -1.58 27.28 -46.51
CA ARG A 588 -0.41 27.43 -47.38
C ARG A 588 0.89 27.48 -46.58
N SER A 589 0.89 28.11 -45.40
CA SER A 589 2.08 28.26 -44.55
C SER A 589 2.54 26.95 -43.89
N VAL A 590 1.62 26.03 -43.62
CA VAL A 590 1.91 24.72 -42.99
C VAL A 590 2.18 23.63 -44.04
N GLY A 591 1.92 23.91 -45.33
CA GLY A 591 2.13 22.94 -46.41
C GLY A 591 1.00 21.92 -46.59
N MET A 592 -0.10 22.02 -45.83
CA MET A 592 -1.26 21.13 -45.93
C MET A 592 -2.22 21.48 -47.08
N ALA A 593 -1.77 22.28 -48.05
CA ALA A 593 -2.64 22.77 -49.13
C ALA A 593 -3.28 21.64 -49.95
N ASP A 594 -2.67 20.45 -49.95
CA ASP A 594 -3.06 19.32 -50.78
C ASP A 594 -3.98 18.30 -50.07
N GLU A 595 -3.98 18.26 -48.73
CA GLU A 595 -4.70 17.25 -47.93
C GLU A 595 -6.09 17.71 -47.45
N ILE A 596 -6.40 18.99 -47.58
CA ILE A 596 -7.57 19.61 -46.94
C ILE A 596 -8.86 19.44 -47.76
N SER A 597 -9.99 19.24 -47.09
CA SER A 597 -11.29 19.17 -47.76
C SER A 597 -11.72 20.52 -48.34
N ALA A 598 -11.80 20.62 -49.67
CA ALA A 598 -12.30 21.81 -50.36
C ALA A 598 -13.76 22.15 -50.01
N ARG A 599 -14.56 21.13 -49.66
CA ARG A 599 -15.97 21.26 -49.29
C ARG A 599 -16.17 22.22 -48.12
N LYS A 600 -15.40 22.07 -47.03
CA LYS A 600 -15.54 22.88 -45.80
C LYS A 600 -15.34 24.37 -46.07
N PHE A 601 -14.37 24.71 -46.93
CA PHE A 601 -14.06 26.10 -47.30
C PHE A 601 -15.09 26.71 -48.26
N LEU A 602 -15.57 25.92 -49.23
CA LEU A 602 -16.61 26.36 -50.17
C LEU A 602 -17.97 26.55 -49.48
N GLU A 603 -18.27 25.72 -48.48
CA GLU A 603 -19.44 25.84 -47.62
C GLU A 603 -19.39 27.12 -46.79
N ALA A 604 -18.26 27.37 -46.12
CA ALA A 604 -18.05 28.60 -45.36
C ALA A 604 -18.12 29.86 -46.26
N GLY A 605 -17.51 29.81 -47.46
CA GLY A 605 -17.55 30.90 -48.43
C GLY A 605 -18.94 31.15 -49.02
N LYS A 606 -19.78 30.11 -49.14
CA LYS A 606 -21.19 30.28 -49.53
C LYS A 606 -22.00 30.91 -48.40
N ALA A 607 -21.76 30.48 -47.16
CA ALA A 607 -22.45 31.02 -45.98
C ALA A 607 -22.14 32.49 -45.71
N SER A 608 -20.97 32.99 -46.12
CA SER A 608 -20.59 34.41 -45.97
C SER A 608 -21.31 35.37 -46.92
N ASN A 609 -22.05 34.88 -47.92
CA ASN A 609 -22.81 35.68 -48.90
C ASN A 609 -22.01 36.79 -49.65
N ASP A 610 -20.68 36.70 -49.64
CA ASP A 610 -19.77 37.60 -50.36
C ASP A 610 -19.28 36.91 -51.66
N PRO A 611 -19.73 37.38 -52.84
CA PRO A 611 -19.34 36.79 -54.11
C PRO A 611 -17.82 36.82 -54.34
N ILE A 612 -17.14 37.92 -53.97
CA ILE A 612 -15.70 38.10 -54.25
C ILE A 612 -14.88 37.13 -53.40
N LEU A 613 -15.29 36.93 -52.15
CA LEU A 613 -14.68 35.96 -51.25
C LEU A 613 -14.88 34.53 -51.75
N PHE A 614 -16.11 34.18 -52.15
CA PHE A 614 -16.41 32.86 -52.70
C PHE A 614 -15.61 32.58 -53.99
N HIS A 615 -15.49 33.57 -54.88
CA HIS A 615 -14.68 33.46 -56.09
C HIS A 615 -13.21 33.19 -55.78
N SER A 616 -12.65 33.91 -54.80
CA SER A 616 -11.25 33.76 -54.38
C SER A 616 -10.96 32.37 -53.79
N VAL A 617 -11.87 31.85 -52.97
CA VAL A 617 -11.79 30.51 -52.39
C VAL A 617 -11.91 29.44 -53.48
N PHE A 618 -12.86 29.60 -54.40
CA PHE A 618 -13.06 28.67 -55.52
C PHE A 618 -11.81 28.61 -56.42
N LYS A 619 -11.25 29.77 -56.79
CA LYS A 619 -10.02 29.86 -57.59
C LYS A 619 -8.80 29.25 -56.89
N PHE A 620 -8.70 29.38 -55.56
CA PHE A 620 -7.63 28.73 -54.80
C PHE A 620 -7.66 27.21 -54.94
N PHE A 621 -8.84 26.59 -54.85
CA PHE A 621 -8.99 25.14 -55.03
C PHE A 621 -8.90 24.69 -56.49
N GLU A 622 -9.31 25.52 -57.47
CA GLU A 622 -9.01 25.25 -58.88
C GLU A 622 -7.50 25.19 -59.13
N GLN A 623 -6.74 26.13 -58.58
CA GLN A 623 -5.26 26.14 -58.70
C GLN A 623 -4.63 24.92 -58.01
N ARG A 624 -5.17 24.48 -56.87
CA ARG A 624 -4.76 23.24 -56.21
C ARG A 624 -5.03 22.02 -57.08
N ASN A 625 -6.24 21.89 -57.63
CA ASN A 625 -6.63 20.75 -58.44
C ASN A 625 -5.79 20.68 -59.74
N VAL A 626 -5.45 21.83 -60.33
CA VAL A 626 -4.50 21.90 -61.44
C VAL A 626 -3.12 21.41 -61.02
N ARG A 627 -2.63 21.80 -59.84
CA ARG A 627 -1.33 21.33 -59.32
C ARG A 627 -1.31 19.81 -59.04
N LEU A 628 -2.38 19.25 -58.48
CA LEU A 628 -2.43 17.85 -58.03
C LEU A 628 -2.86 16.86 -59.12
N HIS A 629 -3.75 17.28 -60.00
CA HIS A 629 -4.46 16.40 -60.93
C HIS A 629 -4.47 16.93 -62.36
N ASN A 630 -3.74 18.01 -62.67
CA ASN A 630 -3.72 18.68 -63.98
C ASN A 630 -5.12 19.02 -64.53
N THR A 631 -6.12 19.18 -63.64
CA THR A 631 -7.51 19.46 -64.01
C THR A 631 -8.11 20.49 -63.05
N THR A 632 -9.03 21.32 -63.55
CA THR A 632 -9.76 22.30 -62.72
C THR A 632 -10.96 21.67 -61.99
N ALA A 633 -11.32 20.42 -62.33
CA ALA A 633 -12.49 19.74 -61.81
C ALA A 633 -12.27 19.21 -60.38
N PHE A 634 -13.26 19.40 -59.52
CA PHE A 634 -13.32 18.74 -58.22
C PHE A 634 -13.64 17.25 -58.39
N THR A 635 -12.96 16.38 -57.67
CA THR A 635 -13.19 14.93 -57.72
C THR A 635 -14.59 14.59 -57.18
N ARG A 636 -15.24 13.58 -57.76
CA ARG A 636 -16.63 13.24 -57.40
C ARG A 636 -16.80 12.82 -55.93
N GLY A 637 -15.72 12.36 -55.27
CA GLY A 637 -15.69 11.96 -53.87
C GLY A 637 -15.68 13.11 -52.85
N GLU A 638 -15.34 14.35 -53.25
CA GLU A 638 -15.30 15.51 -52.34
C GLU A 638 -16.68 16.18 -52.14
N HIS A 639 -17.72 15.72 -52.87
CA HIS A 639 -19.09 16.26 -52.81
C HIS A 639 -19.22 17.78 -53.09
N CYS A 640 -18.32 18.35 -53.90
CA CYS A 640 -18.29 19.79 -54.19
C CYS A 640 -19.26 20.24 -55.32
N GLN A 641 -20.04 19.34 -55.93
CA GLN A 641 -20.91 19.65 -57.07
C GLN A 641 -21.92 20.79 -56.82
N PRO A 642 -22.56 20.91 -55.64
CA PRO A 642 -23.48 22.01 -55.35
C PRO A 642 -22.80 23.39 -55.36
N TYR A 643 -21.54 23.44 -54.94
CA TYR A 643 -20.75 24.69 -54.90
C TYR A 643 -20.25 25.10 -56.29
N VAL A 644 -19.94 24.12 -57.16
CA VAL A 644 -19.64 24.37 -58.58
C VAL A 644 -20.85 24.95 -59.31
N GLN A 645 -22.06 24.44 -59.03
CA GLN A 645 -23.29 25.00 -59.58
C GLN A 645 -23.55 26.42 -59.07
N HIS A 646 -23.31 26.67 -57.78
CA HIS A 646 -23.42 28.00 -57.19
C HIS A 646 -22.42 29.01 -57.78
N PHE A 647 -21.17 28.59 -58.04
CA PHE A 647 -20.18 29.41 -58.74
C PHE A 647 -20.63 29.79 -60.16
N LYS A 648 -21.19 28.83 -60.90
CA LYS A 648 -21.74 29.08 -62.25
C LYS A 648 -22.94 30.04 -62.22
N TYR A 649 -23.78 29.96 -61.19
CA TYR A 649 -24.91 30.89 -61.03
C TYR A 649 -24.43 32.32 -60.74
N LEU A 650 -23.40 32.51 -59.92
CA LEU A 650 -22.93 33.84 -59.51
C LEU A 650 -22.06 34.57 -60.55
N PHE A 651 -21.31 33.85 -61.39
CA PHE A 651 -20.23 34.45 -62.21
C PHE A 651 -20.31 34.18 -63.71
N ARG A 652 -21.33 33.46 -64.21
CA ARG A 652 -21.36 32.96 -65.59
C ARG A 652 -22.43 33.57 -66.49
N GLU A 653 -22.93 34.76 -66.17
CA GLU A 653 -23.77 35.55 -67.09
C GLU A 653 -23.00 36.57 -67.94
N THR A 654 -21.66 36.69 -67.83
CA THR A 654 -20.91 37.79 -68.46
C THR A 654 -19.89 37.46 -69.54
N ASP A 655 -19.87 36.26 -70.13
CA ASP A 655 -19.04 36.02 -71.33
C ASP A 655 -19.70 35.04 -72.32
N ASN A 656 -20.63 35.57 -73.14
CA ASN A 656 -21.02 34.98 -74.41
C ASN A 656 -20.23 35.69 -75.52
N GLY A 657 -19.25 35.01 -76.12
CA GLY A 657 -18.48 35.58 -77.22
C GLY A 657 -17.43 34.68 -77.85
N CYS A 658 -17.89 33.80 -78.74
CA CYS A 658 -17.19 33.25 -79.91
C CYS A 658 -16.04 32.23 -79.80
N ASN A 659 -16.33 31.12 -80.50
CA ASN A 659 -15.46 30.31 -81.37
C ASN A 659 -14.52 29.32 -80.66
N SER A 660 -14.93 28.04 -80.59
CA SER A 660 -14.79 27.04 -81.65
C SER A 660 -13.32 26.79 -82.00
N ASP A 661 -12.81 25.62 -81.59
CA ASP A 661 -12.66 24.54 -82.55
C ASP A 661 -12.34 23.21 -81.84
N THR A 662 -13.14 22.22 -82.25
CA THR A 662 -12.86 20.79 -82.36
C THR A 662 -11.58 20.25 -81.75
N ASN A 663 -11.72 19.22 -80.90
CA ASN A 663 -10.96 18.00 -81.18
C ASN A 663 -11.60 16.70 -80.66
N SER A 664 -11.54 15.77 -81.59
CA SER A 664 -11.88 14.36 -81.62
C SER A 664 -10.93 13.46 -80.82
N ASN A 665 -11.40 12.23 -80.61
CA ASN A 665 -10.68 10.97 -80.35
C ASN A 665 -10.14 10.76 -78.92
N VAL A 666 -10.62 9.76 -78.18
CA VAL A 666 -10.49 8.29 -78.41
C VAL A 666 -9.02 7.85 -78.35
N SER A 667 -8.69 7.31 -77.17
CA SER A 667 -7.76 6.20 -76.87
C SER A 667 -6.35 6.19 -77.47
N THR A 668 -5.34 6.12 -76.59
CA THR A 668 -4.34 5.03 -76.51
C THR A 668 -3.49 5.25 -75.26
N VAL A 669 -3.50 4.29 -74.32
CA VAL A 669 -2.49 3.23 -74.13
C VAL A 669 -1.20 3.73 -73.45
N SER A 670 -1.13 3.35 -72.17
CA SER A 670 0.03 2.96 -71.37
C SER A 670 1.34 2.66 -72.12
N THR A 671 2.43 3.28 -71.65
CA THR A 671 3.48 2.63 -70.84
C THR A 671 4.14 3.68 -69.97
#